data_AF-A0A814X2L2-F1
#
_entry.id   AF-A0A814X2L2-F1
#
_cell.length_a   1.000
_cell.length_b   1.000
_cell.length_c   1.000
_cell.angle_alpha   90.00
_cell.angle_beta   90.00
_cell.angle_gamma   90.00
#
_symmetry.space_group_name_H-M   'P 1'
#
loop_
_entity.id
_entity.type
_entity.pdbx_description
1 polymer ?
#
loop_
_entity_poly.entity_id
_entity_poly.type
_entity_poly.pdbx_seq_one_letter_code
_entity_poly.pdbx_strand_id
1 'polypeptide(L)'
;MAESVEKTDEISAIDADEEEKHFQKVVSAFLYYKTLARNRIRRAFYSYGRLSATHKRLVPKYEAHLAQLLKCIDRNDALIRQILSGCEHLFNNYSMSSNVNQSSTDQDSLPPPSGVTSMDMDKVKTTIKQFVRDWSEDGQEERSICYAPIIEEVKRRFPLSSTTNSDDSTNNISSVQILVPGAGLGRLSWEFARLGYTCQGNEVSLYMLIASHFILNKCSQVNGHTIHPWILNFCNNITNDDQLRAVQFPDVNTASLSPNSRFSMSAGDFLQVYTESNDWDCVATCFFIDTAHNIIEYVERLWTILKPGGVWINFGPLLYHFEDIPNEESFELSYSDLRSVILSCGFQIENEKLPIRAGYIKNHRSMLHYEITNMVEQLKFIVEQLKRPPFNRKDYNILTFDNLTNNQLLQVLTDVFAVIDPKEQAHKIDIRDEEPDKTATRHMNTLKMLGYRPKLDTDVNTFRQNLVSGDKSVVFPILQWLLEKVPEHKERAYLGRYLSRTEVPTEFLSDPEIAEQYERCDELMEEFKEIHHAYKETTSTPHTIEDLRRDIKQLEDEKETLQKRLEKQKPRVQKVPAAQIELAKNYRQEVEKEAKLNTMKQDLQNAINQLEQKIQRLERQIADQRSSSYDQSPEAIMKRMEEENQVNSYLVTEKFPKQLSQMKTKLKYYEEVTSNKALGQTELTSYRAKISELNSAINKLHEKRVLIKDPTADNLAVFRQQALIVARRKEQAAERLTQLRAENDVLEKQSGRGASINGGGGGGVSSLMKQAGHIPQGEEFQRYVNMLRSKGNAYKRKRQELNDMTAEIQLLKRTEELLKEQVEQIKSRMSMEERKQGIEGYFSTQERLEQLSTMKMEQDELKGKSLDEITNLIKTLNTRISSKKAELDPILKEVKPLRAKVQELRSEYEAKKTKYDALNANFESSRSTLESEVRGFYDEQYAQESRFHTLRAQMLIHAVQLKRANDEQSSYMSKDKATKSTRELLNKQISDYEVRIKANRDRQKATKDVHIDGTKQMKYWRDLLRMMELKQKLATGDS
;
A
#
# COMPACT_ATOMS: atom_id res chain seq x y z
N MET A 1 8.54 -34.17 -12.05
CA MET A 1 8.80 -34.87 -10.78
C MET A 1 10.28 -35.06 -10.50
N ALA A 2 11.14 -35.45 -11.46
CA ALA A 2 12.60 -35.45 -11.24
C ALA A 2 13.21 -34.02 -11.24
N GLU A 3 12.86 -33.18 -12.22
CA GLU A 3 13.37 -31.78 -12.31
C GLU A 3 12.82 -30.82 -11.22
N SER A 4 11.69 -31.16 -10.60
CA SER A 4 11.10 -30.38 -9.52
C SER A 4 11.76 -30.67 -8.16
N VAL A 5 12.28 -31.90 -7.99
CA VAL A 5 13.06 -32.30 -6.81
C VAL A 5 14.47 -31.73 -6.92
N GLU A 6 15.08 -31.75 -8.11
CA GLU A 6 16.40 -31.13 -8.34
C GLU A 6 16.43 -29.62 -8.04
N LYS A 7 15.36 -28.87 -8.32
CA LYS A 7 15.32 -27.42 -8.04
C LYS A 7 15.10 -27.06 -6.57
N THR A 8 14.32 -27.84 -5.83
CA THR A 8 14.21 -27.68 -4.37
C THR A 8 15.51 -28.08 -3.67
N ASP A 9 16.18 -29.12 -4.18
CA ASP A 9 17.49 -29.53 -3.68
C ASP A 9 18.55 -28.46 -3.99
N GLU A 10 18.53 -27.84 -5.18
CA GLU A 10 19.43 -26.72 -5.55
C GLU A 10 19.22 -25.46 -4.69
N ILE A 11 17.98 -25.05 -4.40
CA ILE A 11 17.69 -23.89 -3.54
C ILE A 11 18.11 -24.18 -2.09
N SER A 12 17.81 -25.39 -1.57
CA SER A 12 18.25 -25.79 -0.23
C SER A 12 19.78 -25.90 -0.11
N ALA A 13 20.45 -26.28 -1.20
CA ALA A 13 21.91 -26.36 -1.25
C ALA A 13 22.57 -24.97 -1.31
N ILE A 14 21.92 -23.98 -1.95
CA ILE A 14 22.39 -22.59 -1.99
C ILE A 14 22.26 -21.94 -0.59
N ASP A 15 21.11 -22.10 0.07
CA ASP A 15 20.89 -21.58 1.42
C ASP A 15 21.85 -22.22 2.44
N ALA A 16 22.11 -23.53 2.33
CA ALA A 16 23.09 -24.22 3.16
C ALA A 16 24.54 -23.73 2.93
N ASP A 17 24.92 -23.40 1.69
CA ASP A 17 26.24 -22.83 1.37
C ASP A 17 26.40 -21.38 1.86
N GLU A 18 25.32 -20.59 1.86
CA GLU A 18 25.33 -19.25 2.45
C GLU A 18 25.39 -19.27 3.97
N GLU A 19 24.66 -20.17 4.63
CA GLU A 19 24.69 -20.36 6.08
C GLU A 19 26.07 -20.85 6.57
N GLU A 20 26.69 -21.79 5.83
CA GLU A 20 28.05 -22.26 6.10
C GLU A 20 29.08 -21.13 5.95
N LYS A 21 28.98 -20.29 4.90
CA LYS A 21 29.85 -19.11 4.76
C LYS A 21 29.64 -18.12 5.90
N HIS A 22 28.40 -17.93 6.34
CA HIS A 22 28.09 -17.07 7.49
C HIS A 22 28.74 -17.62 8.77
N PHE A 23 28.63 -18.93 9.01
CA PHE A 23 29.29 -19.60 10.13
C PHE A 23 30.82 -19.43 10.11
N GLN A 24 31.46 -19.68 8.97
CA GLN A 24 32.91 -19.48 8.81
C GLN A 24 33.34 -18.04 9.07
N LYS A 25 32.53 -17.07 8.62
CA LYS A 25 32.76 -15.64 8.87
C LYS A 25 32.70 -15.32 10.37
N VAL A 26 31.73 -15.86 11.09
CA VAL A 26 31.56 -15.67 12.54
C VAL A 26 32.72 -16.29 13.31
N VAL A 27 33.12 -17.52 12.99
CA VAL A 27 34.31 -18.17 13.57
C VAL A 27 35.57 -17.32 13.32
N SER A 28 35.74 -16.82 12.10
CA SER A 28 36.85 -15.93 11.73
C SER A 28 36.83 -14.63 12.55
N ALA A 29 35.66 -14.06 12.82
CA ALA A 29 35.52 -12.85 13.64
C ALA A 29 35.95 -13.10 15.10
N PHE A 30 35.55 -14.23 15.69
CA PHE A 30 36.02 -14.62 17.04
C PHE A 30 37.54 -14.78 17.08
N LEU A 31 38.13 -15.50 16.11
CA LEU A 31 39.59 -15.69 16.03
C LEU A 31 40.34 -14.36 15.79
N TYR A 32 39.72 -13.38 15.13
CA TYR A 32 40.31 -12.07 14.89
C TYR A 32 40.28 -11.13 16.11
N TYR A 33 39.52 -11.46 17.16
CA TYR A 33 39.41 -10.64 18.38
C TYR A 33 40.75 -10.20 18.95
N LYS A 34 41.70 -11.13 19.10
CA LYS A 34 43.02 -10.86 19.66
C LYS A 34 43.78 -9.80 18.87
N THR A 35 43.84 -9.95 17.55
CA THR A 35 44.54 -9.04 16.64
C THR A 35 43.94 -7.65 16.70
N LEU A 36 42.60 -7.54 16.64
CA LEU A 36 41.91 -6.26 16.76
C LEU A 36 42.17 -5.58 18.11
N ALA A 37 42.06 -6.34 19.20
CA ALA A 37 42.27 -5.85 20.55
C ALA A 37 43.71 -5.34 20.73
N ARG A 38 44.71 -6.12 20.28
CA ARG A 38 46.12 -5.72 20.31
C ARG A 38 46.39 -4.47 19.50
N ASN A 39 45.80 -4.33 18.31
CA ASN A 39 45.93 -3.13 17.50
C ASN A 39 45.36 -1.88 18.21
N ARG A 40 44.31 -2.02 19.03
CA ARG A 40 43.83 -0.92 19.88
C ARG A 40 44.82 -0.54 20.98
N ILE A 41 45.47 -1.51 21.62
CA ILE A 41 46.48 -1.24 22.66
C ILE A 41 47.75 -0.64 22.05
N ARG A 42 48.18 -1.12 20.89
CA ARG A 42 49.36 -0.59 20.16
C ARG A 42 49.20 0.87 19.79
N ARG A 43 48.02 1.28 19.34
CA ARG A 43 47.71 2.71 19.14
C ARG A 43 47.87 3.51 20.43
N ALA A 44 47.46 2.96 21.58
CA ALA A 44 47.66 3.61 22.88
C ALA A 44 49.14 3.70 23.29
N PHE A 45 49.93 2.64 23.06
CA PHE A 45 51.38 2.66 23.26
C PHE A 45 52.06 3.69 22.36
N TYR A 46 51.67 3.78 21.09
CA TYR A 46 52.19 4.76 20.15
C TYR A 46 51.89 6.20 20.60
N SER A 47 50.64 6.48 20.99
CA SER A 47 50.25 7.80 21.53
C SER A 47 51.03 8.15 22.80
N TYR A 48 51.20 7.21 23.72
CA TYR A 48 52.00 7.41 24.93
C TYR A 48 53.48 7.65 24.61
N GLY A 49 54.03 6.91 23.64
CA GLY A 49 55.41 7.05 23.17
C GLY A 49 55.75 8.47 22.70
N ARG A 50 54.77 9.16 22.11
CA ARG A 50 54.89 10.55 21.60
C ARG A 50 54.75 11.63 22.67
N LEU A 51 54.38 11.29 23.90
CA LEU A 51 54.35 12.26 25.00
C LEU A 51 55.77 12.73 25.36
N SER A 52 55.89 13.99 25.78
CA SER A 52 57.15 14.53 26.30
C SER A 52 57.59 13.78 27.56
N ALA A 53 58.89 13.81 27.88
CA ALA A 53 59.41 13.20 29.12
C ALA A 53 58.72 13.76 30.38
N THR A 54 58.38 15.06 30.37
CA THR A 54 57.64 15.70 31.47
C THR A 54 56.24 15.12 31.62
N HIS A 55 55.49 14.92 30.53
CA HIS A 55 54.16 14.33 30.59
C HIS A 55 54.20 12.85 31.00
N LYS A 56 55.18 12.07 30.54
CA LYS A 56 55.34 10.67 30.96
C LYS A 56 55.56 10.52 32.47
N ARG A 57 56.31 11.45 33.08
CA ARG A 57 56.50 11.48 34.56
C ARG A 57 55.21 11.73 35.34
N LEU A 58 54.19 12.37 34.75
CA LEU A 58 52.89 12.60 35.39
C LEU A 58 52.01 11.33 35.42
N VAL A 59 52.26 10.37 34.53
CA VAL A 59 51.47 9.13 34.40
C VAL A 59 52.36 7.87 34.42
N PRO A 60 53.18 7.67 35.47
CA PRO A 60 54.24 6.65 35.47
C PRO A 60 53.72 5.21 35.38
N LYS A 61 52.45 4.98 35.71
CA LYS A 61 51.81 3.66 35.70
C LYS A 61 51.12 3.31 34.37
N TYR A 62 51.00 4.26 33.43
CA TYR A 62 50.19 4.08 32.23
C TYR A 62 50.75 2.99 31.31
N GLU A 63 52.06 2.92 31.15
CA GLU A 63 52.72 1.89 30.34
C GLU A 63 52.51 0.48 30.91
N ALA A 64 52.64 0.34 32.24
CA ALA A 64 52.38 -0.91 32.93
C ALA A 64 50.90 -1.35 32.82
N HIS A 65 49.96 -0.41 32.88
CA HIS A 65 48.52 -0.65 32.64
C HIS A 65 48.27 -1.19 31.24
N LEU A 66 48.86 -0.58 30.20
CA LEU A 66 48.74 -1.07 28.82
C LEU A 66 49.31 -2.49 28.66
N ALA A 67 50.40 -2.82 29.37
CA ALA A 67 50.96 -4.17 29.38
C ALA A 67 50.03 -5.18 30.08
N GLN A 68 49.32 -4.78 31.13
CA GLN A 68 48.30 -5.61 31.78
C GLN A 68 47.10 -5.86 30.85
N LEU A 69 46.66 -4.85 30.09
CA LEU A 69 45.59 -5.03 29.09
C LEU A 69 45.95 -6.09 28.04
N LEU A 70 47.21 -6.16 27.59
CA LEU A 70 47.68 -7.22 26.68
C LEU A 70 47.52 -8.62 27.30
N LYS A 71 47.86 -8.79 28.58
CA LYS A 71 47.68 -10.07 29.30
C LYS A 71 46.20 -10.45 29.41
N CYS A 72 45.32 -9.49 29.66
CA CYS A 72 43.87 -9.72 29.68
C CYS A 72 43.34 -10.11 28.29
N ILE A 73 43.87 -9.52 27.22
CA ILE A 73 43.53 -9.90 25.83
C ILE A 73 43.94 -11.36 25.57
N ASP A 74 45.12 -11.77 25.99
CA ASP A 74 45.58 -13.16 25.85
C ASP A 74 44.68 -14.15 26.59
N ARG A 75 44.20 -13.79 27.80
CA ARG A 75 43.23 -14.60 28.55
C ARG A 75 41.88 -14.71 27.85
N ASN A 76 41.34 -13.60 27.35
CA ASN A 76 40.09 -13.62 26.58
C ASN A 76 40.24 -14.44 25.29
N ASP A 77 41.36 -14.33 24.57
CA ASP A 77 41.63 -15.14 23.36
C ASP A 77 41.69 -16.64 23.67
N ALA A 78 42.34 -17.03 24.78
CA ALA A 78 42.38 -18.43 25.22
C ALA A 78 40.97 -18.96 25.51
N LEU A 79 40.12 -18.16 26.17
CA LEU A 79 38.73 -18.52 26.43
C LEU A 79 37.90 -18.57 25.14
N ILE A 80 38.08 -17.62 24.21
CA ILE A 80 37.38 -17.64 22.91
C ILE A 80 37.70 -18.92 22.14
N ARG A 81 38.95 -19.39 22.17
CA ARG A 81 39.34 -20.67 21.56
C ARG A 81 38.67 -21.87 22.23
N GLN A 82 38.42 -21.81 23.53
CA GLN A 82 37.62 -22.81 24.25
C GLN A 82 36.13 -22.73 23.90
N ILE A 83 35.59 -21.52 23.72
CA ILE A 83 34.21 -21.33 23.28
C ILE A 83 34.02 -21.96 21.89
N LEU A 84 34.99 -21.77 20.99
CA LEU A 84 34.98 -22.34 19.65
C LEU A 84 35.21 -23.86 19.65
N SER A 85 35.79 -24.44 20.72
CA SER A 85 36.06 -25.87 20.76
C SER A 85 34.76 -26.67 20.98
N GLY A 86 34.42 -27.54 20.03
CA GLY A 86 33.17 -28.30 20.05
C GLY A 86 32.00 -27.66 19.30
N CYS A 87 32.19 -26.50 18.66
CA CYS A 87 31.21 -25.91 17.74
C CYS A 87 31.06 -26.68 16.42
N GLU A 88 32.00 -27.60 16.14
CA GLU A 88 32.03 -28.44 14.94
C GLU A 88 30.77 -29.29 14.76
N HIS A 89 30.08 -29.58 15.87
CA HIS A 89 28.85 -30.37 15.88
C HIS A 89 27.57 -29.52 15.86
N LEU A 90 27.67 -28.18 15.91
CA LEU A 90 26.50 -27.31 15.80
C LEU A 90 25.91 -27.32 14.38
N PHE A 91 26.73 -27.61 13.37
CA PHE A 91 26.31 -27.83 11.98
C PHE A 91 26.78 -29.22 11.54
N ASN A 92 25.82 -30.12 11.27
CA ASN A 92 26.08 -31.47 10.77
C ASN A 92 26.66 -31.39 9.35
N ASN A 93 27.98 -31.21 9.24
CA ASN A 93 28.87 -31.53 8.09
C ASN A 93 30.28 -30.91 8.20
N TYR A 94 30.69 -30.36 9.35
CA TYR A 94 31.99 -29.70 9.45
C TYR A 94 33.11 -30.61 9.98
N SER A 95 34.16 -30.81 9.16
CA SER A 95 35.45 -31.36 9.61
C SER A 95 36.45 -30.21 9.79
N MET A 96 36.77 -29.85 11.04
CA MET A 96 37.85 -28.92 11.41
C MET A 96 39.26 -29.47 11.17
N SER A 97 39.45 -30.35 10.20
CA SER A 97 40.76 -30.91 9.90
C SER A 97 41.57 -29.97 9.01
N SER A 98 42.13 -28.87 9.57
CA SER A 98 43.51 -28.38 9.26
C SER A 98 43.89 -26.97 9.75
N ASN A 99 42.99 -26.09 10.23
CA ASN A 99 43.36 -24.67 10.47
C ASN A 99 43.39 -24.18 11.93
N VAL A 100 42.91 -24.95 12.92
CA VAL A 100 42.96 -24.50 14.33
C VAL A 100 44.39 -24.52 14.91
N ASN A 101 45.28 -25.33 14.33
CA ASN A 101 46.63 -25.56 14.83
C ASN A 101 47.77 -24.87 14.04
N GLN A 102 47.48 -23.99 13.08
CA GLN A 102 48.53 -23.21 12.39
C GLN A 102 48.33 -21.70 12.56
N SER A 103 48.90 -21.14 13.64
CA SER A 103 49.36 -19.74 13.67
C SER A 103 50.20 -19.50 14.94
N SER A 104 51.32 -20.22 15.03
CA SER A 104 52.37 -19.99 16.03
C SER A 104 53.51 -19.11 15.47
N THR A 105 53.19 -18.11 14.65
CA THR A 105 54.16 -17.13 14.14
C THR A 105 53.56 -15.72 14.10
N ASP A 106 54.33 -14.75 14.58
CA ASP A 106 53.99 -13.33 14.76
C ASP A 106 53.20 -12.73 13.57
N GLN A 107 51.87 -12.60 13.74
CA GLN A 107 50.94 -12.05 12.73
C GLN A 107 50.24 -10.79 13.22
N ASP A 108 51.04 -9.86 13.70
CA ASP A 108 50.56 -8.65 14.36
C ASP A 108 50.22 -7.52 13.35
N SER A 109 50.24 -7.79 12.05
CA SER A 109 50.00 -6.81 10.98
C SER A 109 49.22 -7.35 9.78
N LEU A 110 48.36 -8.36 9.98
CA LEU A 110 47.48 -8.82 8.91
C LEU A 110 46.17 -8.02 8.88
N PRO A 111 45.67 -7.69 7.67
CA PRO A 111 44.31 -7.16 7.50
C PRO A 111 43.27 -8.15 8.07
N PRO A 112 42.06 -7.69 8.40
CA PRO A 112 40.99 -8.60 8.79
C PRO A 112 40.85 -9.74 7.75
N PRO A 113 40.59 -10.98 8.19
CA PRO A 113 40.29 -12.08 7.28
C PRO A 113 39.20 -11.67 6.30
N SER A 114 39.28 -12.15 5.05
CA SER A 114 38.33 -11.86 3.98
C SER A 114 36.89 -11.94 4.49
N GLY A 115 36.17 -10.82 4.50
CA GLY A 115 34.77 -10.76 4.90
C GLY A 115 34.47 -10.28 6.33
N VAL A 116 35.41 -10.31 7.29
CA VAL A 116 35.14 -9.83 8.66
C VAL A 116 35.06 -8.30 8.70
N THR A 117 33.92 -7.76 9.15
CA THR A 117 33.66 -6.31 9.22
C THR A 117 33.83 -5.74 10.63
N SER A 118 33.79 -4.41 10.77
CA SER A 118 33.75 -3.77 12.09
C SER A 118 32.49 -4.13 12.89
N MET A 119 31.34 -4.28 12.21
CA MET A 119 30.08 -4.68 12.84
C MET A 119 30.16 -6.09 13.43
N ASP A 120 30.80 -7.01 12.72
CA ASP A 120 31.07 -8.37 13.22
C ASP A 120 31.88 -8.33 14.52
N MET A 121 32.89 -7.46 14.57
CA MET A 121 33.72 -7.30 15.76
C MET A 121 32.98 -6.63 16.93
N ASP A 122 32.01 -5.77 16.65
CA ASP A 122 31.13 -5.23 17.68
C ASP A 122 30.20 -6.31 18.24
N LYS A 123 29.69 -7.23 17.39
CA LYS A 123 28.94 -8.42 17.85
C LYS A 123 29.80 -9.33 18.75
N VAL A 124 31.06 -9.57 18.42
CA VAL A 124 31.99 -10.33 19.29
C VAL A 124 32.16 -9.64 20.66
N LYS A 125 32.38 -8.31 20.67
CA LYS A 125 32.50 -7.55 21.93
C LYS A 125 31.23 -7.61 22.77
N THR A 126 30.06 -7.49 22.13
CA THR A 126 28.77 -7.59 22.81
C THR A 126 28.57 -8.99 23.40
N THR A 127 28.91 -10.04 22.65
CA THR A 127 28.83 -11.43 23.10
C THR A 127 29.70 -11.67 24.34
N ILE A 128 30.95 -11.17 24.33
CA ILE A 128 31.85 -11.22 25.49
C ILE A 128 31.21 -10.59 26.74
N LYS A 129 30.51 -9.47 26.57
CA LYS A 129 29.86 -8.79 27.69
C LYS A 129 28.54 -9.48 28.10
N GLN A 130 27.85 -10.20 27.20
CA GLN A 130 26.65 -10.96 27.55
C GLN A 130 26.91 -12.07 28.56
N PHE A 131 28.13 -12.63 28.60
CA PHE A 131 28.52 -13.56 29.68
C PHE A 131 28.33 -12.96 31.07
N VAL A 132 28.52 -11.64 31.21
CA VAL A 132 28.31 -10.92 32.47
C VAL A 132 26.82 -10.90 32.82
N ARG A 133 25.97 -10.47 31.88
CA ARG A 133 24.52 -10.36 32.08
C ARG A 133 23.92 -11.72 32.42
N ASP A 134 24.19 -12.75 31.63
CA ASP A 134 23.45 -14.01 31.70
C ASP A 134 24.05 -15.03 32.69
N TRP A 135 25.37 -15.03 32.90
CA TRP A 135 26.04 -16.14 33.58
C TRP A 135 27.07 -15.70 34.61
N SER A 136 27.07 -14.44 35.03
CA SER A 136 27.93 -13.99 36.14
C SER A 136 27.12 -13.42 37.28
N GLU A 137 27.65 -13.51 38.50
CA GLU A 137 27.10 -12.83 39.67
C GLU A 137 27.01 -11.31 39.45
N ASP A 138 27.93 -10.74 38.68
CA ASP A 138 27.93 -9.31 38.32
C ASP A 138 26.66 -8.89 37.53
N GLY A 139 25.99 -9.83 36.85
CA GLY A 139 24.73 -9.59 36.15
C GLY A 139 23.48 -9.84 36.98
N GLN A 140 23.61 -10.30 38.23
CA GLN A 140 22.46 -10.72 39.05
C GLN A 140 21.45 -9.59 39.31
N GLU A 141 21.91 -8.37 39.52
CA GLU A 141 21.03 -7.19 39.66
C GLU A 141 20.20 -6.98 38.38
N GLU A 142 20.86 -7.01 37.22
CA GLU A 142 20.22 -6.81 35.92
C GLU A 142 19.18 -7.91 35.62
N ARG A 143 19.51 -9.17 35.93
CA ARG A 143 18.58 -10.31 35.80
C ARG A 143 17.42 -10.23 36.79
N SER A 144 17.66 -9.76 38.02
CA SER A 144 16.59 -9.60 39.01
C SER A 144 15.55 -8.57 38.56
N ILE A 145 15.99 -7.53 37.83
CA ILE A 145 15.10 -6.52 37.26
C ILE A 145 14.39 -7.02 35.99
N CYS A 146 15.10 -7.73 35.10
CA CYS A 146 14.55 -8.11 33.79
C CYS A 146 13.85 -9.48 33.79
N TYR A 147 14.47 -10.50 34.37
CA TYR A 147 14.01 -11.89 34.29
C TYR A 147 13.02 -12.24 35.40
N ALA A 148 13.23 -11.73 36.63
CA ALA A 148 12.35 -12.07 37.74
C ALA A 148 10.87 -11.71 37.48
N PRO A 149 10.52 -10.52 36.94
CA PRO A 149 9.12 -10.19 36.66
C PRO A 149 8.46 -11.13 35.64
N ILE A 150 9.22 -11.57 34.62
CA ILE A 150 8.73 -12.53 33.63
C ILE A 150 8.50 -13.89 34.29
N ILE A 151 9.48 -14.37 35.06
CA ILE A 151 9.42 -15.66 35.75
C ILE A 151 8.26 -15.69 36.77
N GLU A 152 8.05 -14.59 37.51
CA GLU A 152 6.97 -14.44 38.48
C GLU A 152 5.60 -14.46 37.80
N GLU A 153 5.44 -13.77 36.66
CA GLU A 153 4.18 -13.79 35.91
C GLU A 153 3.89 -15.20 35.36
N VAL A 154 4.89 -15.92 34.83
CA VAL A 154 4.72 -17.32 34.44
C VAL A 154 4.31 -18.19 35.61
N LYS A 155 4.97 -18.09 36.78
CA LYS A 155 4.59 -18.83 37.99
C LYS A 155 3.19 -18.50 38.48
N ARG A 156 2.74 -17.26 38.31
CA ARG A 156 1.39 -16.82 38.67
C ARG A 156 0.34 -17.46 37.77
N ARG A 157 0.64 -17.62 36.47
CA ARG A 157 -0.25 -18.25 35.48
C ARG A 157 -0.27 -19.75 35.54
N PHE A 158 0.90 -20.34 35.73
CA PHE A 158 1.14 -21.77 35.71
C PHE A 158 1.74 -22.19 37.07
N PRO A 159 0.94 -22.25 38.14
CA PRO A 159 1.45 -22.44 39.50
C PRO A 159 2.16 -23.78 39.69
N LEU A 160 3.28 -23.72 40.42
CA LEU A 160 4.06 -24.87 40.88
C LEU A 160 3.26 -25.60 41.98
N SER A 161 2.47 -26.61 41.61
CA SER A 161 1.69 -27.40 42.58
C SER A 161 2.64 -28.07 43.58
N SER A 162 2.45 -27.75 44.86
CA SER A 162 3.25 -28.29 45.97
C SER A 162 2.32 -28.87 47.03
N THR A 163 1.55 -29.92 46.72
CA THR A 163 1.08 -30.83 47.77
C THR A 163 0.75 -32.22 47.21
N THR A 164 1.39 -33.20 47.83
CA THR A 164 0.98 -34.59 47.97
C THR A 164 -0.53 -34.73 48.21
N ASN A 165 -1.28 -35.13 47.18
CA ASN A 165 -2.40 -36.06 47.29
C ASN A 165 -2.67 -36.61 45.88
N SER A 166 -2.47 -37.91 45.74
CA SER A 166 -2.88 -38.72 44.61
C SER A 166 -4.35 -38.47 44.28
N ASP A 167 -4.63 -37.90 43.10
CA ASP A 167 -5.75 -38.26 42.20
C ASP A 167 -6.22 -37.14 41.24
N ASP A 168 -5.54 -35.97 41.16
CA ASP A 168 -5.85 -34.98 40.12
C ASP A 168 -4.78 -34.96 39.01
N SER A 169 -5.05 -35.68 37.92
CA SER A 169 -4.16 -35.92 36.77
C SER A 169 -4.08 -34.73 35.79
N THR A 170 -4.51 -33.54 36.20
CA THR A 170 -4.84 -32.44 35.29
C THR A 170 -3.84 -31.26 35.26
N ASN A 171 -2.88 -31.15 36.20
CA ASN A 171 -1.93 -30.04 36.24
C ASN A 171 -0.47 -30.50 36.39
N ASN A 172 0.10 -31.06 35.32
CA ASN A 172 1.52 -31.41 35.24
C ASN A 172 2.32 -30.21 34.71
N ILE A 173 3.13 -29.55 35.54
CA ILE A 173 3.93 -28.37 35.13
C ILE A 173 4.82 -28.65 33.91
N SER A 174 5.25 -29.91 33.72
CA SER A 174 6.06 -30.30 32.56
C SER A 174 5.29 -30.30 31.24
N SER A 175 3.95 -30.22 31.24
CA SER A 175 3.14 -30.08 30.03
C SER A 175 3.04 -28.63 29.52
N VAL A 176 3.41 -27.64 30.34
CA VAL A 176 3.42 -26.23 29.96
C VAL A 176 4.64 -25.95 29.10
N GLN A 177 4.40 -25.53 27.85
CA GLN A 177 5.43 -25.20 26.87
C GLN A 177 5.68 -23.70 26.80
N ILE A 178 6.92 -23.30 27.09
CA ILE A 178 7.37 -21.92 27.10
C ILE A 178 8.40 -21.72 25.98
N LEU A 179 8.12 -20.76 25.09
CA LEU A 179 9.07 -20.30 24.09
C LEU A 179 9.73 -18.99 24.55
N VAL A 180 11.04 -18.88 24.38
CA VAL A 180 11.80 -17.64 24.62
C VAL A 180 12.51 -17.23 23.33
N PRO A 181 11.90 -16.38 22.49
CA PRO A 181 12.54 -15.81 21.31
C PRO A 181 13.66 -14.84 21.69
N GLY A 182 14.75 -14.81 20.92
CA GLY A 182 15.91 -13.98 21.21
C GLY A 182 16.57 -14.35 22.55
N ALA A 183 16.77 -15.65 22.79
CA ALA A 183 17.19 -16.18 24.07
C ALA A 183 18.63 -15.77 24.48
N GLY A 184 19.43 -15.19 23.58
CA GLY A 184 20.79 -14.75 23.88
C GLY A 184 21.67 -15.92 24.33
N LEU A 185 22.22 -15.85 25.55
CA LEU A 185 23.03 -16.95 26.09
C LEU A 185 22.20 -18.01 26.82
N GLY A 186 20.87 -17.92 26.77
CA GLY A 186 19.93 -18.96 27.22
C GLY A 186 19.63 -18.98 28.71
N ARG A 187 20.05 -17.97 29.49
CA ARG A 187 19.84 -17.95 30.95
C ARG A 187 18.36 -17.97 31.32
N LEU A 188 17.53 -17.12 30.71
CA LEU A 188 16.09 -17.06 31.02
C LEU A 188 15.40 -18.40 30.71
N SER A 189 15.72 -19.01 29.56
CA SER A 189 15.19 -20.32 29.17
C SER A 189 15.63 -21.42 30.14
N TRP A 190 16.89 -21.38 30.59
CA TRP A 190 17.42 -22.30 31.60
C TRP A 190 16.72 -22.13 32.95
N GLU A 191 16.40 -20.90 33.37
CA GLU A 191 15.65 -20.62 34.60
C GLU A 191 14.24 -21.23 34.56
N PHE A 192 13.54 -21.16 33.43
CA PHE A 192 12.25 -21.84 33.26
C PHE A 192 12.37 -23.36 33.33
N ALA A 193 13.35 -23.93 32.62
CA ALA A 193 13.62 -25.36 32.68
C ALA A 193 13.95 -25.83 34.11
N ARG A 194 14.75 -25.05 34.85
CA ARG A 194 15.07 -25.32 36.25
C ARG A 194 13.84 -25.39 37.15
N LEU A 195 12.81 -24.60 36.85
CA LEU A 195 11.54 -24.61 37.57
C LEU A 195 10.62 -25.79 37.19
N GLY A 196 10.96 -26.56 36.16
CA GLY A 196 10.23 -27.75 35.73
C GLY A 196 9.35 -27.57 34.49
N TYR A 197 9.28 -26.38 33.91
CA TYR A 197 8.57 -26.14 32.65
C TYR A 197 9.29 -26.78 31.46
N THR A 198 8.54 -27.12 30.41
CA THR A 198 9.16 -27.43 29.12
C THR A 198 9.51 -26.10 28.45
N CYS A 199 10.79 -25.81 28.30
CA CYS A 199 11.25 -24.53 27.75
C CYS A 199 12.12 -24.72 26.51
N GLN A 200 11.86 -23.92 25.49
CA GLN A 200 12.73 -23.78 24.33
C GLN A 200 13.17 -22.33 24.19
N GLY A 201 14.48 -22.09 24.12
CA GLY A 201 15.00 -20.80 23.66
C GLY A 201 15.20 -20.82 22.16
N ASN A 202 15.03 -19.68 21.50
CA ASN A 202 15.32 -19.49 20.08
C ASN A 202 16.31 -18.34 19.90
N GLU A 203 17.28 -18.53 19.03
CA GLU A 203 18.28 -17.50 18.71
C GLU A 203 18.70 -17.58 17.24
N VAL A 204 18.90 -16.42 16.61
CA VAL A 204 19.31 -16.30 15.20
C VAL A 204 20.79 -15.97 15.08
N SER A 205 21.36 -15.28 16.07
CA SER A 205 22.76 -14.88 16.05
C SER A 205 23.69 -16.05 16.34
N LEU A 206 24.45 -16.47 15.32
CA LEU A 206 25.52 -17.48 15.49
C LEU A 206 26.53 -17.11 16.58
N TYR A 207 26.75 -15.81 16.83
CA TYR A 207 27.61 -15.36 17.92
C TYR A 207 27.08 -15.80 19.29
N MET A 208 25.76 -15.67 19.51
CA MET A 208 25.09 -16.07 20.74
C MET A 208 24.92 -17.58 20.83
N LEU A 209 24.61 -18.26 19.71
CA LEU A 209 24.47 -19.73 19.65
C LEU A 209 25.78 -20.46 19.99
N ILE A 210 26.90 -20.00 19.43
CA ILE A 210 28.24 -20.54 19.76
C ILE A 210 28.55 -20.36 21.26
N ALA A 211 28.31 -19.16 21.79
CA ALA A 211 28.58 -18.87 23.19
C ALA A 211 27.63 -19.61 24.16
N SER A 212 26.34 -19.70 23.83
CA SER A 212 25.34 -20.43 24.64
C SER A 212 25.60 -21.93 24.62
N HIS A 213 25.99 -22.49 23.47
CA HIS A 213 26.37 -23.90 23.36
C HIS A 213 27.52 -24.24 24.31
N PHE A 214 28.56 -23.41 24.36
CA PHE A 214 29.68 -23.58 25.28
C PHE A 214 29.21 -23.58 26.74
N ILE A 215 28.41 -22.58 27.14
CA ILE A 215 27.97 -22.45 28.54
C ILE A 215 27.05 -23.59 28.97
N LEU A 216 26.05 -23.91 28.14
CA LEU A 216 25.01 -24.87 28.47
C LEU A 216 25.49 -26.33 28.40
N ASN A 217 26.48 -26.63 27.55
CA ASN A 217 26.91 -28.01 27.30
C ASN A 217 28.32 -28.34 27.78
N LYS A 218 29.19 -27.34 28.01
CA LYS A 218 30.61 -27.57 28.37
C LYS A 218 30.97 -27.04 29.75
N CYS A 219 30.24 -26.07 30.30
CA CYS A 219 30.54 -25.49 31.60
C CYS A 219 29.74 -26.15 32.74
N SER A 220 30.35 -27.07 33.48
CA SER A 220 29.71 -27.72 34.65
C SER A 220 30.21 -27.19 36.02
N GLN A 221 31.30 -26.42 36.03
CA GLN A 221 31.89 -25.86 37.24
C GLN A 221 31.45 -24.41 37.45
N VAL A 222 30.86 -24.13 38.62
CA VAL A 222 30.54 -22.77 39.05
C VAL A 222 31.81 -21.93 39.12
N ASN A 223 31.77 -20.75 38.51
CA ASN A 223 32.89 -19.79 38.40
C ASN A 223 34.17 -20.42 37.81
N GLY A 224 34.04 -21.47 36.99
CA GLY A 224 35.17 -22.18 36.41
C GLY A 224 35.93 -21.39 35.32
N HIS A 225 35.31 -20.37 34.73
CA HIS A 225 35.90 -19.55 33.68
C HIS A 225 36.00 -18.09 34.11
N THR A 226 36.96 -17.38 33.52
CA THR A 226 37.21 -15.96 33.79
C THR A 226 37.35 -15.19 32.48
N ILE A 227 36.66 -14.06 32.38
CA ILE A 227 36.68 -13.18 31.22
C ILE A 227 36.93 -11.73 31.66
N HIS A 228 37.56 -10.93 30.80
CA HIS A 228 37.81 -9.51 31.03
C HIS A 228 36.99 -8.67 30.03
N PRO A 229 35.71 -8.39 30.31
CA PRO A 229 34.77 -7.85 29.32
C PRO A 229 34.96 -6.34 29.04
N TRP A 230 35.67 -5.62 29.92
CA TRP A 230 35.77 -4.15 29.88
C TRP A 230 37.08 -3.63 29.27
N ILE A 231 38.00 -4.50 28.87
CA ILE A 231 39.38 -4.13 28.50
C ILE A 231 39.47 -3.24 27.25
N LEU A 232 38.46 -3.24 26.40
CA LEU A 232 38.40 -2.38 25.21
C LEU A 232 37.67 -1.04 25.45
N ASN A 233 37.11 -0.81 26.65
CA ASN A 233 36.50 0.45 27.04
C ASN A 233 37.58 1.40 27.61
N PHE A 234 38.06 2.32 26.78
CA PHE A 234 39.11 3.30 27.17
C PHE A 234 38.58 4.61 27.74
N CYS A 235 37.25 4.78 27.74
CA CYS A 235 36.58 5.99 28.21
C CYS A 235 35.75 5.66 29.44
N ASN A 236 35.49 6.68 30.27
CA ASN A 236 34.59 6.59 31.43
C ASN A 236 35.03 5.56 32.48
N ASN A 237 36.33 5.36 32.68
CA ASN A 237 36.85 4.55 33.77
C ASN A 237 37.21 5.46 34.95
N ILE A 238 36.70 5.16 36.14
CA ILE A 238 37.08 5.88 37.37
C ILE A 238 38.54 5.55 37.73
N THR A 239 38.90 4.26 37.63
CA THR A 239 40.26 3.76 37.84
C THR A 239 40.72 2.84 36.71
N ASN A 240 42.03 2.64 36.58
CA ASN A 240 42.60 1.65 35.64
C ASN A 240 42.15 0.22 35.96
N ASP A 241 41.95 -0.09 37.24
CA ASP A 241 41.53 -1.42 37.69
C ASP A 241 40.11 -1.75 37.22
N ASP A 242 39.24 -0.75 37.05
CA ASP A 242 37.88 -0.93 36.52
C ASP A 242 37.89 -1.46 35.07
N GLN A 243 38.88 -1.04 34.28
CA GLN A 243 39.07 -1.53 32.90
C GLN A 243 39.64 -2.96 32.89
N LEU A 244 40.51 -3.30 33.85
CA LEU A 244 41.18 -4.61 33.95
C LEU A 244 40.32 -5.67 34.65
N ARG A 245 39.20 -5.26 35.24
CA ARG A 245 38.34 -6.12 36.07
C ARG A 245 37.99 -7.43 35.37
N ALA A 246 38.29 -8.52 36.07
CA ALA A 246 37.92 -9.88 35.69
C ALA A 246 36.51 -10.19 36.19
N VAL A 247 35.78 -11.00 35.43
CA VAL A 247 34.44 -11.49 35.75
C VAL A 247 34.43 -13.02 35.62
N GLN A 248 33.85 -13.73 36.59
CA GLN A 248 33.76 -15.19 36.60
C GLN A 248 32.38 -15.68 36.16
N PHE A 249 32.35 -16.83 35.47
CA PHE A 249 31.13 -17.48 35.01
C PHE A 249 31.37 -19.01 34.81
N PRO A 250 30.31 -19.84 34.72
CA PRO A 250 28.93 -19.53 35.07
C PRO A 250 28.73 -19.40 36.59
N ASP A 251 27.87 -18.50 37.05
CA ASP A 251 27.51 -18.28 38.47
C ASP A 251 26.68 -19.43 39.07
N VAL A 252 26.14 -20.29 38.21
CA VAL A 252 25.38 -21.50 38.57
C VAL A 252 25.91 -22.72 37.81
N ASN A 253 25.64 -23.92 38.32
CA ASN A 253 25.97 -25.15 37.61
C ASN A 253 24.91 -25.40 36.52
N THR A 254 25.25 -25.21 35.25
CA THR A 254 24.29 -25.32 34.14
C THR A 254 23.79 -26.76 33.94
N ALA A 255 24.56 -27.76 34.39
CA ALA A 255 24.19 -29.17 34.38
C ALA A 255 23.31 -29.61 35.57
N SER A 256 22.89 -28.68 36.44
CA SER A 256 22.06 -29.00 37.63
C SER A 256 20.57 -29.17 37.32
N LEU A 257 20.16 -29.17 36.05
CA LEU A 257 18.77 -29.40 35.67
C LEU A 257 18.36 -30.84 36.05
N SER A 258 17.09 -31.02 36.44
CA SER A 258 16.60 -32.37 36.74
C SER A 258 16.64 -33.27 35.50
N PRO A 259 16.85 -34.59 35.63
CA PRO A 259 16.85 -35.50 34.48
C PRO A 259 15.55 -35.51 33.67
N ASN A 260 14.44 -35.09 34.29
CA ASN A 260 13.12 -35.00 33.66
C ASN A 260 12.85 -33.61 33.05
N SER A 261 13.77 -32.66 33.21
CA SER A 261 13.65 -31.31 32.66
C SER A 261 13.73 -31.34 31.14
N ARG A 262 12.81 -30.64 30.48
CA ARG A 262 12.81 -30.51 29.01
C ARG A 262 13.27 -29.12 28.62
N PHE A 263 14.57 -29.00 28.34
CA PHE A 263 15.21 -27.77 27.89
C PHE A 263 15.83 -27.96 26.51
N SER A 264 15.61 -27.01 25.61
CA SER A 264 16.23 -27.00 24.29
C SER A 264 16.53 -25.57 23.82
N MET A 265 17.44 -25.45 22.85
CA MET A 265 17.73 -24.22 22.12
C MET A 265 17.57 -24.50 20.62
N SER A 266 16.82 -23.67 19.91
CA SER A 266 16.70 -23.70 18.44
C SER A 266 17.53 -22.58 17.81
N ALA A 267 18.11 -22.89 16.65
CA ALA A 267 18.81 -21.92 15.82
C ALA A 267 17.92 -21.52 14.64
N GLY A 268 17.84 -20.22 14.35
CA GLY A 268 17.13 -19.70 13.17
C GLY A 268 16.21 -18.53 13.48
N ASP A 269 15.71 -17.89 12.42
CA ASP A 269 14.79 -16.75 12.52
C ASP A 269 13.45 -17.16 13.15
N PHE A 270 13.00 -16.42 14.16
CA PHE A 270 11.73 -16.65 14.86
C PHE A 270 10.53 -16.78 13.89
N LEU A 271 10.46 -15.92 12.86
CA LEU A 271 9.39 -15.93 11.87
C LEU A 271 9.52 -17.09 10.86
N GLN A 272 10.65 -17.77 10.78
CA GLN A 272 10.81 -18.93 9.89
C GLN A 272 10.63 -20.25 10.64
N VAL A 273 11.16 -20.33 11.87
CA VAL A 273 11.16 -21.56 12.67
C VAL A 273 9.77 -21.87 13.22
N TYR A 274 9.03 -20.88 13.73
CA TYR A 274 7.78 -21.10 14.45
C TYR A 274 6.58 -20.75 13.59
N THR A 275 6.18 -21.62 12.67
CA THR A 275 5.03 -21.37 11.77
C THR A 275 3.76 -22.13 12.17
N GLU A 276 3.90 -23.18 12.97
CA GLU A 276 2.80 -23.98 13.48
C GLU A 276 1.94 -23.20 14.48
N SER A 277 0.62 -23.31 14.34
CA SER A 277 -0.35 -22.51 15.10
C SER A 277 -0.83 -23.26 16.34
N ASN A 278 -1.03 -22.54 17.46
CA ASN A 278 -1.54 -23.08 18.72
C ASN A 278 -0.63 -24.13 19.41
N ASP A 279 0.68 -23.90 19.43
CA ASP A 279 1.66 -24.83 20.01
C ASP A 279 2.14 -24.43 21.41
N TRP A 280 2.13 -23.13 21.72
CA TRP A 280 2.78 -22.61 22.92
C TRP A 280 1.77 -22.14 23.98
N ASP A 281 2.00 -22.53 25.23
CA ASP A 281 1.21 -22.05 26.37
C ASP A 281 1.67 -20.66 26.81
N CYS A 282 2.96 -20.37 26.66
CA CYS A 282 3.55 -19.08 26.96
C CYS A 282 4.65 -18.72 25.96
N VAL A 283 4.68 -17.47 25.52
CA VAL A 283 5.85 -16.89 24.84
C VAL A 283 6.40 -15.74 25.69
N ALA A 284 7.67 -15.81 26.07
CA ALA A 284 8.35 -14.82 26.91
C ALA A 284 9.43 -14.09 26.10
N THR A 285 9.19 -12.80 25.80
CA THR A 285 10.13 -11.96 25.05
C THR A 285 10.83 -10.98 26.00
N CYS A 286 12.17 -10.95 25.96
CA CYS A 286 12.98 -10.07 26.80
C CYS A 286 14.03 -9.32 25.97
N PHE A 287 13.87 -8.01 25.76
CA PHE A 287 14.73 -7.19 24.85
C PHE A 287 14.80 -7.80 23.44
N PHE A 288 13.63 -8.14 22.88
CA PHE A 288 13.52 -8.89 21.62
C PHE A 288 12.64 -8.21 20.58
N ILE A 289 11.47 -7.69 20.93
CA ILE A 289 10.49 -7.25 19.91
C ILE A 289 10.96 -6.05 19.07
N ASP A 290 11.94 -5.30 19.57
CA ASP A 290 12.61 -4.20 18.90
C ASP A 290 13.76 -4.66 17.98
N THR A 291 13.98 -5.96 17.85
CA THR A 291 14.86 -6.57 16.84
C THR A 291 14.12 -6.84 15.53
N ALA A 292 12.83 -6.54 15.42
CA ALA A 292 12.05 -6.80 14.21
C ALA A 292 12.33 -5.76 13.11
N HIS A 293 12.37 -6.20 11.85
CA HIS A 293 12.22 -5.29 10.70
C HIS A 293 10.81 -4.68 10.70
N ASN A 294 9.80 -5.52 10.92
CA ASN A 294 8.41 -5.13 11.08
C ASN A 294 7.85 -5.75 12.37
N ILE A 295 7.68 -4.93 13.41
CA ILE A 295 7.18 -5.39 14.71
C ILE A 295 5.75 -5.95 14.66
N ILE A 296 4.95 -5.56 13.66
CA ILE A 296 3.59 -6.08 13.49
C ILE A 296 3.63 -7.57 13.15
N GLU A 297 4.56 -8.01 12.30
CA GLU A 297 4.73 -9.44 11.96
C GLU A 297 5.11 -10.27 13.19
N TYR A 298 5.91 -9.71 14.11
CA TYR A 298 6.20 -10.36 15.38
C TYR A 298 4.92 -10.53 16.21
N VAL A 299 4.09 -9.49 16.33
CA VAL A 299 2.82 -9.55 17.08
C VAL A 299 1.85 -10.57 16.47
N GLU A 300 1.67 -10.54 15.15
CA GLU A 300 0.83 -11.51 14.43
C GLU A 300 1.35 -12.94 14.59
N ARG A 301 2.67 -13.10 14.56
CA ARG A 301 3.26 -14.41 14.77
C ARG A 301 3.04 -14.93 16.18
N LEU A 302 3.30 -14.09 17.18
CA LEU A 302 3.05 -14.40 18.60
C LEU A 302 1.61 -14.82 18.82
N TRP A 303 0.65 -14.12 18.21
CA TRP A 303 -0.77 -14.48 18.25
C TRP A 303 -1.03 -15.86 17.65
N THR A 304 -0.45 -16.14 16.48
CA THR A 304 -0.68 -17.37 15.73
C THR A 304 -0.16 -18.63 16.44
N ILE A 305 1.04 -18.54 17.03
CA ILE A 305 1.72 -19.69 17.63
C ILE A 305 1.23 -20.00 19.06
N LEU A 306 0.57 -19.05 19.71
CA LEU A 306 -0.01 -19.24 21.04
C LEU A 306 -1.28 -20.10 20.96
N LYS A 307 -1.43 -21.03 21.91
CA LYS A 307 -2.69 -21.74 22.13
C LYS A 307 -3.80 -20.76 22.52
N PRO A 308 -5.08 -21.10 22.29
CA PRO A 308 -6.19 -20.34 22.86
C PRO A 308 -6.06 -20.31 24.38
N GLY A 309 -5.99 -19.10 24.96
CA GLY A 309 -5.74 -18.90 26.39
C GLY A 309 -4.26 -18.89 26.80
N GLY A 310 -3.35 -19.11 25.85
CA GLY A 310 -1.91 -18.91 26.03
C GLY A 310 -1.56 -17.44 26.25
N VAL A 311 -0.41 -17.20 26.86
CA VAL A 311 0.00 -15.85 27.31
C VAL A 311 1.28 -15.39 26.62
N TRP A 312 1.32 -14.11 26.26
CA TRP A 312 2.55 -13.44 25.86
C TRP A 312 3.01 -12.50 26.96
N ILE A 313 4.25 -12.69 27.43
CA ILE A 313 4.88 -11.84 28.45
C ILE A 313 6.06 -11.12 27.80
N ASN A 314 6.03 -9.80 27.79
CA ASN A 314 7.08 -8.97 27.20
C ASN A 314 7.77 -8.07 28.24
N PHE A 315 9.10 -8.02 28.19
CA PHE A 315 9.91 -7.04 28.92
C PHE A 315 10.99 -6.46 28.00
N GLY A 316 10.98 -5.16 27.73
CA GLY A 316 12.04 -4.55 26.94
C GLY A 316 11.73 -3.13 26.48
N PRO A 317 12.73 -2.44 25.92
CA PRO A 317 12.54 -1.16 25.26
C PRO A 317 11.96 -1.30 23.84
N LEU A 318 11.88 -0.15 23.16
CA LEU A 318 11.68 -0.04 21.72
C LEU A 318 12.91 0.63 21.09
N LEU A 319 14.08 -0.02 21.18
CA LEU A 319 15.30 0.41 20.50
C LEU A 319 15.42 -0.35 19.18
N TYR A 320 14.78 0.17 18.13
CA TYR A 320 14.68 -0.50 16.83
C TYR A 320 16.06 -0.75 16.21
N HIS A 321 16.41 -2.02 16.05
CA HIS A 321 17.76 -2.45 15.67
C HIS A 321 18.19 -1.96 14.28
N PHE A 322 17.23 -1.73 13.39
CA PHE A 322 17.47 -1.40 11.98
C PHE A 322 17.27 0.08 11.64
N GLU A 323 16.84 0.94 12.59
CA GLU A 323 16.51 2.37 12.38
C GLU A 323 17.63 3.13 11.64
N ASP A 324 18.88 2.92 12.07
CA ASP A 324 20.06 3.63 11.56
C ASP A 324 20.91 2.79 10.57
N ILE A 325 20.44 1.60 10.15
CA ILE A 325 21.21 0.71 9.28
C ILE A 325 20.89 1.00 7.80
N PRO A 326 21.85 1.47 6.99
CA PRO A 326 21.57 1.79 5.59
C PRO A 326 21.20 0.55 4.78
N ASN A 327 20.11 0.66 4.02
CA ASN A 327 19.52 -0.40 3.17
C ASN A 327 18.85 -1.56 3.92
N GLU A 328 18.57 -1.41 5.22
CA GLU A 328 17.68 -2.30 5.96
C GLU A 328 16.30 -1.65 6.11
N GLU A 329 15.25 -2.45 6.08
CA GLU A 329 13.90 -1.98 6.40
C GLU A 329 13.71 -1.97 7.92
N SER A 330 13.12 -0.90 8.45
CA SER A 330 12.73 -0.80 9.86
C SER A 330 11.42 -0.05 9.96
N PHE A 331 10.48 -0.59 10.72
CA PHE A 331 9.17 0.00 10.97
C PHE A 331 9.01 0.30 12.46
N GLU A 332 9.22 1.56 12.81
CA GLU A 332 9.28 2.03 14.19
C GLU A 332 7.90 2.48 14.68
N LEU A 333 7.38 1.83 15.72
CA LEU A 333 6.15 2.20 16.39
C LEU A 333 6.44 2.81 17.77
N SER A 334 5.63 3.80 18.14
CA SER A 334 5.55 4.19 19.55
C SER A 334 4.92 3.05 20.36
N TYR A 335 5.16 3.00 21.67
CA TYR A 335 4.50 2.01 22.51
C TYR A 335 2.96 2.13 22.45
N SER A 336 2.41 3.34 22.34
CA SER A 336 0.97 3.55 22.19
C SER A 336 0.41 2.96 20.89
N ASP A 337 1.15 3.07 19.80
CA ASP A 337 0.73 2.48 18.51
C ASP A 337 0.87 0.96 18.56
N LEU A 338 1.99 0.45 19.08
CA LEU A 338 2.20 -0.97 19.28
C LEU A 338 1.10 -1.58 20.16
N ARG A 339 0.75 -0.92 21.27
CA ARG A 339 -0.37 -1.33 22.14
C ARG A 339 -1.69 -1.43 21.38
N SER A 340 -1.94 -0.50 20.46
CA SER A 340 -3.13 -0.51 19.61
C SER A 340 -3.13 -1.66 18.62
N VAL A 341 -1.96 -2.00 18.04
CA VAL A 341 -1.78 -3.18 17.19
C VAL A 341 -2.03 -4.47 17.98
N ILE A 342 -1.45 -4.59 19.18
CA ILE A 342 -1.62 -5.76 20.06
C ILE A 342 -3.10 -6.03 20.34
N LEU A 343 -3.85 -5.00 20.72
CA LEU A 343 -5.30 -5.10 20.96
C LEU A 343 -6.08 -5.44 19.69
N SER A 344 -5.69 -4.86 18.55
CA SER A 344 -6.36 -5.11 17.26
C SER A 344 -6.11 -6.52 16.72
N CYS A 345 -4.95 -7.12 17.05
CA CYS A 345 -4.60 -8.50 16.70
C CYS A 345 -5.46 -9.52 17.48
N GLY A 346 -5.99 -9.13 18.65
CA GLY A 346 -6.91 -9.93 19.46
C GLY A 346 -6.43 -10.17 20.90
N PHE A 347 -5.23 -9.73 21.26
CA PHE A 347 -4.70 -9.89 22.62
C PHE A 347 -5.50 -9.09 23.64
N GLN A 348 -5.60 -9.63 24.85
CA GLN A 348 -6.14 -8.94 26.02
C GLN A 348 -5.00 -8.57 26.95
N ILE A 349 -4.90 -7.28 27.29
CA ILE A 349 -3.88 -6.80 28.21
C ILE A 349 -4.31 -7.11 29.64
N GLU A 350 -3.60 -8.03 30.29
CA GLU A 350 -3.88 -8.41 31.69
C GLU A 350 -2.94 -7.75 32.71
N ASN A 351 -1.69 -7.48 32.33
CA ASN A 351 -0.71 -6.83 33.18
C ASN A 351 0.13 -5.88 32.33
N GLU A 352 0.18 -4.61 32.74
CA GLU A 352 0.87 -3.54 32.02
C GLU A 352 1.54 -2.63 33.06
N LYS A 353 2.88 -2.67 33.13
CA LYS A 353 3.68 -1.91 34.11
C LYS A 353 4.68 -1.02 33.40
N LEU A 354 4.47 0.30 33.50
CA LEU A 354 5.32 1.32 32.91
C LEU A 354 5.41 2.51 33.90
N PRO A 355 6.61 3.08 34.17
CA PRO A 355 7.94 2.69 33.72
C PRO A 355 8.64 1.64 34.59
N ILE A 356 9.48 0.79 33.99
CA ILE A 356 10.48 -0.03 34.70
C ILE A 356 11.88 0.46 34.30
N ARG A 357 12.78 0.69 35.27
CA ARG A 357 14.18 1.05 35.01
C ARG A 357 14.99 -0.23 34.88
N ALA A 358 15.72 -0.42 33.78
CA ALA A 358 16.61 -1.56 33.60
C ALA A 358 17.93 -1.16 32.91
N GLY A 359 19.03 -1.82 33.29
CA GLY A 359 20.27 -1.79 32.52
C GLY A 359 20.25 -2.85 31.42
N TYR A 360 21.16 -2.72 30.46
CA TYR A 360 21.49 -3.79 29.52
C TYR A 360 23.01 -3.86 29.36
N ILE A 361 23.59 -4.98 29.81
CA ILE A 361 25.03 -5.23 29.81
C ILE A 361 25.77 -4.09 30.56
N LYS A 362 25.22 -3.67 31.72
CA LYS A 362 25.70 -2.50 32.46
C LYS A 362 27.07 -2.78 33.10
N ASN A 363 28.06 -1.91 32.82
CA ASN A 363 29.29 -1.88 33.61
C ASN A 363 29.09 -0.95 34.82
N HIS A 364 28.70 -1.48 35.98
CA HIS A 364 28.39 -0.70 37.20
C HIS A 364 29.51 0.24 37.71
N ARG A 365 30.74 0.11 37.20
CA ARG A 365 31.90 0.95 37.56
C ARG A 365 32.26 2.00 36.49
N SER A 366 31.50 2.07 35.41
CA SER A 366 31.67 3.09 34.38
C SER A 366 31.22 4.46 34.92
N MET A 367 31.81 5.55 34.46
CA MET A 367 31.28 6.89 34.73
C MET A 367 30.00 7.17 33.92
N LEU A 368 29.79 6.43 32.84
CA LEU A 368 28.62 6.53 31.97
C LEU A 368 27.85 5.21 31.98
N HIS A 369 26.58 5.27 32.35
CA HIS A 369 25.65 4.15 32.30
C HIS A 369 24.43 4.53 31.46
N TYR A 370 23.96 3.58 30.66
CA TYR A 370 22.68 3.68 29.99
C TYR A 370 21.65 2.96 30.86
N GLU A 371 20.71 3.71 31.41
CA GLU A 371 19.54 3.15 32.06
C GLU A 371 18.36 3.30 31.13
N ILE A 372 17.85 2.18 30.67
CA ILE A 372 16.67 2.12 29.84
C ILE A 372 15.49 2.33 30.77
N THR A 373 14.83 3.46 30.56
CA THR A 373 13.75 3.94 31.39
C THR A 373 12.61 4.41 30.50
N ASN A 374 11.41 3.87 30.70
CA ASN A 374 10.18 4.61 30.35
C ASN A 374 10.05 5.92 31.16
N MET A 375 10.98 6.20 32.07
CA MET A 375 11.02 7.40 32.89
C MET A 375 11.56 8.65 32.18
N VAL A 376 12.32 8.49 31.08
CA VAL A 376 12.65 9.62 30.21
C VAL A 376 11.36 10.23 29.66
N GLU A 377 10.34 9.42 29.39
CA GLU A 377 9.03 9.90 28.96
C GLU A 377 8.26 10.59 30.08
N GLN A 378 8.24 10.03 31.30
CA GLN A 378 7.61 10.70 32.46
C GLN A 378 8.24 12.08 32.73
N LEU A 379 9.57 12.16 32.72
CA LEU A 379 10.29 13.40 32.95
C LEU A 379 10.12 14.39 31.80
N LYS A 380 10.15 13.92 30.55
CA LYS A 380 9.82 14.72 29.35
C LYS A 380 8.40 15.29 29.47
N PHE A 381 7.44 14.45 29.83
CA PHE A 381 6.04 14.83 29.98
C PHE A 381 5.86 15.91 31.06
N ILE A 382 6.40 15.71 32.26
CA ILE A 382 6.30 16.69 33.36
C ILE A 382 6.91 18.04 32.94
N VAL A 383 8.13 18.03 32.38
CA VAL A 383 8.81 19.26 31.95
C VAL A 383 8.05 19.95 30.82
N GLU A 384 7.48 19.20 29.87
CA GLU A 384 6.68 19.77 28.78
C GLU A 384 5.38 20.39 29.28
N GLN A 385 4.65 19.74 30.19
CA GLN A 385 3.42 20.28 30.74
C GLN A 385 3.67 21.52 31.63
N LEU A 386 4.75 21.53 32.41
CA LEU A 386 5.13 22.69 33.22
C LEU A 386 5.54 23.91 32.37
N LYS A 387 5.98 23.71 31.12
CA LYS A 387 6.26 24.81 30.18
C LYS A 387 5.00 25.44 29.61
N ARG A 388 3.91 24.67 29.49
CA ARG A 388 2.66 25.14 28.90
C ARG A 388 1.91 26.08 29.89
N PRO A 389 1.02 26.95 29.39
CA PRO A 389 0.08 27.66 30.24
C PRO A 389 -0.80 26.65 30.99
N PRO A 390 -1.12 26.84 32.28
CA PRO A 390 -0.93 28.04 33.10
C PRO A 390 0.43 28.15 33.85
N PHE A 391 1.29 27.14 33.83
CA PHE A 391 2.47 27.05 34.70
C PHE A 391 3.68 27.86 34.19
N ASN A 392 3.88 27.95 32.87
CA ASN A 392 4.86 28.83 32.20
C ASN A 392 6.33 28.75 32.69
N ARG A 393 6.78 27.59 33.19
CA ARG A 393 8.16 27.36 33.65
C ARG A 393 9.11 27.06 32.49
N LYS A 394 9.42 28.08 31.68
CA LYS A 394 10.25 27.97 30.46
C LYS A 394 11.73 27.66 30.74
N ASP A 395 12.17 27.89 31.96
CA ASP A 395 13.51 27.68 32.48
C ASP A 395 13.86 26.21 32.73
N TYR A 396 12.86 25.32 32.83
CA TYR A 396 13.11 23.89 33.02
C TYR A 396 13.50 23.18 31.71
N ASN A 397 14.66 22.55 31.70
CA ASN A 397 15.02 21.45 30.80
C ASN A 397 15.15 20.14 31.60
N ILE A 398 15.16 18.99 30.91
CA ILE A 398 15.17 17.65 31.52
C ILE A 398 16.28 17.52 32.58
N LEU A 399 17.48 18.02 32.26
CA LEU A 399 18.64 17.97 33.14
C LEU A 399 18.50 18.91 34.36
N THR A 400 18.01 20.14 34.16
CA THR A 400 17.82 21.11 35.24
C THR A 400 16.67 20.73 36.17
N PHE A 401 15.63 20.08 35.63
CA PHE A 401 14.48 19.63 36.42
C PHE A 401 14.83 18.39 37.25
N ASP A 402 15.57 17.44 36.68
CA ASP A 402 16.07 16.30 37.44
C ASP A 402 17.10 16.72 38.50
N ASN A 403 17.88 17.77 38.27
CA ASN A 403 18.82 18.29 39.27
C ASN A 403 18.19 19.16 40.37
N LEU A 404 16.85 19.32 40.40
CA LEU A 404 16.19 20.03 41.48
C LEU A 404 16.39 19.30 42.82
N THR A 405 16.69 20.07 43.87
CA THR A 405 16.74 19.55 45.24
C THR A 405 15.34 19.13 45.71
N ASN A 406 15.25 18.21 46.66
CA ASN A 406 13.96 17.71 47.15
C ASN A 406 13.01 18.82 47.62
N ASN A 407 13.54 19.87 48.28
CA ASN A 407 12.75 21.03 48.70
C ASN A 407 12.24 21.87 47.52
N GLN A 408 13.05 22.04 46.48
CA GLN A 408 12.62 22.72 45.25
C GLN A 408 11.55 21.91 44.51
N LEU A 409 11.67 20.58 44.52
CA LEU A 409 10.70 19.70 43.90
C LEU A 409 9.35 19.73 44.64
N LEU A 410 9.37 19.76 45.97
CA LEU A 410 8.17 20.00 46.77
C LEU A 410 7.56 21.38 46.48
N GLN A 411 8.39 22.41 46.28
CA GLN A 411 7.90 23.74 45.90
C GLN A 411 7.16 23.71 44.57
N VAL A 412 7.71 23.00 43.57
CA VAL A 412 7.04 22.78 42.29
C VAL A 412 5.70 22.09 42.48
N LEU A 413 5.63 21.07 43.34
CA LEU A 413 4.36 20.39 43.65
C LEU A 413 3.34 21.34 44.29
N THR A 414 3.78 22.21 45.21
CA THR A 414 2.92 23.22 45.85
C THR A 414 2.44 24.26 44.84
N ASP A 415 3.30 24.72 43.95
CA ASP A 415 2.94 25.64 42.87
C ASP A 415 1.89 25.01 41.94
N VAL A 416 1.99 23.71 41.68
CA VAL A 416 1.00 22.97 40.89
C VAL A 416 -0.34 22.90 41.61
N PHE A 417 -0.37 22.62 42.91
CA PHE A 417 -1.59 22.68 43.70
C PHE A 417 -2.22 24.08 43.71
N ALA A 418 -1.42 25.15 43.82
CA ALA A 418 -1.90 26.53 43.80
C ALA A 418 -2.57 26.93 42.48
N VAL A 419 -2.22 26.26 41.38
CA VAL A 419 -2.86 26.46 40.09
C VAL A 419 -4.15 25.65 39.96
N ILE A 420 -4.20 24.47 40.57
CA ILE A 420 -5.39 23.59 40.56
C ILE A 420 -6.47 24.13 41.50
N ASP A 421 -6.11 24.58 42.69
CA ASP A 421 -7.00 25.30 43.61
C ASP A 421 -6.47 26.73 43.89
N PRO A 422 -6.80 27.70 43.02
CA PRO A 422 -6.32 29.08 43.17
C PRO A 422 -7.01 29.87 44.30
N LYS A 423 -8.10 29.35 44.90
CA LYS A 423 -8.87 30.04 45.95
C LYS A 423 -8.43 29.66 47.35
N GLU A 424 -7.74 28.53 47.54
CA GLU A 424 -7.06 28.23 48.80
C GLU A 424 -5.78 29.07 48.95
N GLN A 425 -5.77 29.99 49.92
CA GLN A 425 -4.56 30.76 50.27
C GLN A 425 -3.43 29.88 50.82
N ALA A 426 -3.76 28.67 51.30
CA ALA A 426 -2.81 27.71 51.87
C ALA A 426 -1.84 27.08 50.84
N HIS A 427 -2.09 27.23 49.54
CA HIS A 427 -1.20 26.71 48.49
C HIS A 427 -0.21 27.73 47.93
N LYS A 428 -0.32 29.02 48.29
CA LYS A 428 0.65 30.07 47.90
C LYS A 428 1.73 30.32 48.96
N ILE A 429 2.13 29.26 49.66
CA ILE A 429 3.13 29.30 50.74
C ILE A 429 4.47 28.82 50.17
N ASP A 430 5.56 29.54 50.46
CA ASP A 430 6.92 29.02 50.23
C ASP A 430 7.18 27.94 51.28
N ILE A 431 7.55 26.74 50.84
CA ILE A 431 7.73 25.58 51.73
C ILE A 431 8.81 25.82 52.78
N ARG A 432 9.71 26.78 52.57
CA ARG A 432 10.70 27.18 53.58
C ARG A 432 10.10 27.86 54.81
N ASP A 433 8.90 28.41 54.69
CA ASP A 433 8.20 29.11 55.77
C ASP A 433 7.24 28.19 56.54
N GLU A 434 7.15 26.90 56.17
CA GLU A 434 6.24 25.91 56.76
C GLU A 434 7.02 24.68 57.29
N GLU A 435 6.66 24.20 58.48
CA GLU A 435 7.24 22.97 59.04
C GLU A 435 6.99 21.77 58.10
N PRO A 436 7.98 20.88 57.85
CA PRO A 436 7.86 19.77 56.90
C PRO A 436 6.64 18.87 57.14
N ASP A 437 6.29 18.63 58.41
CA ASP A 437 5.13 17.83 58.79
C ASP A 437 3.78 18.50 58.47
N LYS A 438 3.73 19.84 58.55
CA LYS A 438 2.54 20.62 58.18
C LYS A 438 2.36 20.63 56.66
N THR A 439 3.45 20.85 55.91
CA THR A 439 3.47 20.75 54.44
C THR A 439 2.98 19.39 53.96
N ALA A 440 3.47 18.29 54.54
CA ALA A 440 3.06 16.95 54.16
C ALA A 440 1.59 16.64 54.50
N THR A 441 1.10 17.12 55.65
CA THR A 441 -0.31 16.99 56.04
C THR A 441 -1.22 17.73 55.05
N ARG A 442 -0.82 18.94 54.66
CA ARG A 442 -1.51 19.75 53.65
C ARG A 442 -1.53 19.06 52.29
N HIS A 443 -0.38 18.62 51.78
CA HIS A 443 -0.29 17.87 50.52
C HIS A 443 -1.15 16.61 50.55
N MET A 444 -1.15 15.86 51.65
CA MET A 444 -1.93 14.64 51.79
C MET A 444 -3.44 14.90 51.82
N ASN A 445 -3.90 15.94 52.52
CA ASN A 445 -5.32 16.35 52.51
C ASN A 445 -5.76 16.80 51.12
N THR A 446 -4.91 17.54 50.41
CA THR A 446 -5.17 18.02 49.05
C THR A 446 -5.27 16.85 48.07
N LEU A 447 -4.33 15.90 48.16
CA LEU A 447 -4.34 14.68 47.35
C LEU A 447 -5.57 13.81 47.65
N LYS A 448 -5.99 13.72 48.92
CA LYS A 448 -7.21 13.00 49.31
C LYS A 448 -8.46 13.65 48.72
N MET A 449 -8.56 14.98 48.76
CA MET A 449 -9.66 15.74 48.18
C MET A 449 -9.72 15.56 46.65
N LEU A 450 -8.56 15.62 45.98
CA LEU A 450 -8.44 15.35 44.55
C LEU A 450 -8.65 13.87 44.19
N GLY A 451 -8.75 12.97 45.17
CA GLY A 451 -8.98 11.54 44.97
C GLY A 451 -7.76 10.80 44.44
N TYR A 452 -6.55 11.30 44.70
CA TYR A 452 -5.31 10.60 44.36
C TYR A 452 -5.20 9.31 45.15
N ARG A 453 -4.94 8.20 44.45
CA ARG A 453 -4.63 6.90 45.06
C ARG A 453 -3.18 6.54 44.74
N PRO A 454 -2.29 6.47 45.73
CA PRO A 454 -0.90 6.06 45.51
C PRO A 454 -0.86 4.66 44.87
N LYS A 455 -0.06 4.49 43.81
CA LYS A 455 0.11 3.21 43.09
C LYS A 455 1.12 2.25 43.75
N LEU A 456 1.55 2.54 44.98
CA LEU A 456 2.65 1.86 45.67
C LEU A 456 2.09 0.91 46.74
N ASP A 457 2.53 -0.35 46.74
CA ASP A 457 2.34 -1.36 47.82
C ASP A 457 3.11 -0.99 49.12
N THR A 458 3.33 0.30 49.36
CA THR A 458 4.15 0.81 50.47
C THR A 458 3.25 1.25 51.62
N ASP A 459 3.64 0.92 52.86
CA ASP A 459 2.93 1.35 54.07
C ASP A 459 2.67 2.88 54.05
N VAL A 460 1.50 3.29 54.55
CA VAL A 460 1.04 4.69 54.58
C VAL A 460 2.06 5.58 55.31
N ASN A 461 2.74 5.03 56.31
CA ASN A 461 3.79 5.72 57.05
C ASN A 461 5.02 6.00 56.18
N THR A 462 5.43 5.04 55.35
CA THR A 462 6.57 5.19 54.44
C THR A 462 6.25 6.15 53.29
N PHE A 463 5.02 6.11 52.76
CA PHE A 463 4.55 7.11 51.78
C PHE A 463 4.59 8.52 52.37
N ARG A 464 4.11 8.69 53.61
CA ARG A 464 4.17 9.97 54.33
C ARG A 464 5.62 10.44 54.53
N GLN A 465 6.52 9.56 54.97
CA GLN A 465 7.94 9.88 55.14
C GLN A 465 8.61 10.33 53.85
N ASN A 466 8.33 9.64 52.73
CA ASN A 466 8.90 9.97 51.43
C ASN A 466 8.31 11.24 50.81
N LEU A 467 7.05 11.56 51.14
CA LEU A 467 6.44 12.84 50.79
C LEU A 467 7.04 14.00 51.62
N VAL A 468 7.27 13.80 52.92
CA VAL A 468 7.97 14.77 53.79
C VAL A 468 9.39 15.03 53.30
N SER A 469 10.11 14.00 52.87
CA SER A 469 11.50 14.12 52.40
C SER A 469 11.64 14.63 50.97
N GLY A 470 10.53 14.80 50.24
CA GLY A 470 10.51 15.27 48.85
C GLY A 470 11.17 14.32 47.88
N ASP A 471 11.06 13.01 48.12
CA ASP A 471 11.67 11.98 47.27
C ASP A 471 11.05 12.00 45.86
N LYS A 472 11.92 12.01 44.85
CA LYS A 472 11.55 11.94 43.43
C LYS A 472 10.67 10.73 43.12
N SER A 473 10.88 9.62 43.83
CA SER A 473 10.11 8.37 43.66
C SER A 473 8.61 8.56 43.95
N VAL A 474 8.25 9.53 44.80
CA VAL A 474 6.87 9.85 45.18
C VAL A 474 6.35 11.10 44.47
N VAL A 475 7.18 12.15 44.37
CA VAL A 475 6.72 13.42 43.81
C VAL A 475 6.53 13.38 42.29
N PHE A 476 7.35 12.64 41.53
CA PHE A 476 7.19 12.56 40.07
C PHE A 476 5.88 11.88 39.64
N PRO A 477 5.46 10.73 40.22
CA PRO A 477 4.15 10.16 39.95
C PRO A 477 2.97 11.07 40.31
N ILE A 478 3.09 11.83 41.40
CA ILE A 478 2.06 12.80 41.80
C ILE A 478 1.97 13.93 40.76
N LEU A 479 3.11 14.52 40.39
CA LEU A 479 3.17 15.58 39.38
C LEU A 479 2.63 15.12 38.04
N GLN A 480 3.01 13.93 37.58
CA GLN A 480 2.48 13.36 36.34
C GLN A 480 0.95 13.26 36.41
N TRP A 481 0.39 12.70 37.48
CA TRP A 481 -1.05 12.52 37.64
C TRP A 481 -1.82 13.85 37.69
N LEU A 482 -1.27 14.85 38.37
CA LEU A 482 -1.85 16.20 38.43
C LEU A 482 -1.80 16.89 37.05
N LEU A 483 -0.72 16.70 36.30
CA LEU A 483 -0.50 17.35 35.01
C LEU A 483 -1.21 16.65 33.85
N GLU A 484 -1.56 15.37 33.99
CA GLU A 484 -2.29 14.60 32.97
C GLU A 484 -3.70 15.13 32.73
N LYS A 485 -4.40 15.54 33.80
CA LYS A 485 -5.82 15.92 33.77
C LYS A 485 -6.09 17.20 34.56
N VAL A 486 -5.29 18.24 34.33
CA VAL A 486 -5.41 19.53 35.05
C VAL A 486 -6.84 20.10 35.09
N PRO A 487 -7.63 20.10 33.98
CA PRO A 487 -9.00 20.62 34.01
C PRO A 487 -9.95 19.80 34.91
N GLU A 488 -9.84 18.46 34.88
CA GLU A 488 -10.65 17.58 35.74
C GLU A 488 -10.29 17.78 37.21
N HIS A 489 -9.00 17.94 37.53
CA HIS A 489 -8.55 18.20 38.90
C HIS A 489 -8.99 19.58 39.40
N LYS A 490 -9.01 20.61 38.53
CA LYS A 490 -9.58 21.93 38.86
C LYS A 490 -11.07 21.85 39.16
N GLU A 491 -11.81 21.11 38.35
CA GLU A 491 -13.23 20.86 38.56
C GLU A 491 -13.44 20.11 39.88
N ARG A 492 -12.63 19.09 40.16
CA ARG A 492 -12.72 18.32 41.40
C ARG A 492 -12.35 19.13 42.64
N ALA A 493 -11.35 20.01 42.56
CA ALA A 493 -11.03 20.96 43.62
C ALA A 493 -12.20 21.92 43.88
N TYR A 494 -12.79 22.46 42.82
CA TYR A 494 -13.96 23.33 42.91
C TYR A 494 -15.16 22.61 43.54
N LEU A 495 -15.51 21.42 43.05
CA LEU A 495 -16.62 20.63 43.57
C LEU A 495 -16.36 20.14 45.00
N GLY A 496 -15.13 19.73 45.30
CA GLY A 496 -14.71 19.28 46.64
C GLY A 496 -15.00 20.31 47.72
N ARG A 497 -14.90 21.62 47.42
CA ARG A 497 -15.24 22.68 48.37
C ARG A 497 -16.71 22.71 48.79
N TYR A 498 -17.63 22.35 47.88
CA TYR A 498 -19.08 22.43 48.13
C TYR A 498 -19.69 21.05 48.40
N LEU A 499 -19.04 19.98 47.97
CA LEU A 499 -19.52 18.60 48.10
C LEU A 499 -18.81 17.80 49.20
N SER A 500 -17.82 18.38 49.90
CA SER A 500 -17.22 17.74 51.07
C SER A 500 -18.15 17.84 52.27
N ARG A 501 -18.60 16.68 52.77
CA ARG A 501 -19.41 16.61 53.98
C ARG A 501 -18.61 17.08 55.18
N THR A 502 -19.20 17.99 55.95
CA THR A 502 -18.68 18.31 57.28
C THR A 502 -19.12 17.18 58.21
N GLU A 503 -18.15 16.48 58.81
CA GLU A 503 -18.44 15.42 59.78
C GLU A 503 -18.93 16.07 61.08
N VAL A 504 -20.24 16.04 61.32
CA VAL A 504 -20.85 16.49 62.58
C VAL A 504 -20.89 15.29 63.52
N PRO A 505 -20.27 15.36 64.71
CA PRO A 505 -20.30 14.26 65.67
C PRO A 505 -21.73 13.86 66.03
N THR A 506 -21.97 12.57 66.21
CA THR A 506 -23.30 11.97 66.44
C THR A 506 -24.02 12.52 67.68
N GLU A 507 -23.26 13.06 68.63
CA GLU A 507 -23.76 13.75 69.82
C GLU A 507 -24.54 15.03 69.49
N PHE A 508 -24.11 15.78 68.46
CA PHE A 508 -24.78 17.00 68.00
C PHE A 508 -25.92 16.72 67.02
N LEU A 509 -25.87 15.59 66.31
CA LEU A 509 -26.98 15.12 65.45
C LEU A 509 -28.18 14.60 66.24
N SER A 510 -28.07 14.49 67.57
CA SER A 510 -29.18 14.16 68.46
C SER A 510 -30.11 15.37 68.72
N ASP A 511 -29.63 16.59 68.45
CA ASP A 511 -30.44 17.80 68.47
C ASP A 511 -31.28 17.89 67.17
N PRO A 512 -32.62 17.90 67.27
CA PRO A 512 -33.50 17.89 66.11
C PRO A 512 -33.30 19.12 65.18
N GLU A 513 -32.90 20.27 65.72
CA GLU A 513 -32.67 21.47 64.90
C GLU A 513 -31.38 21.34 64.06
N ILE A 514 -30.34 20.73 64.62
CA ILE A 514 -29.07 20.46 63.92
C ILE A 514 -29.26 19.36 62.87
N ALA A 515 -30.04 18.32 63.18
CA ALA A 515 -30.34 17.24 62.25
C ALA A 515 -31.13 17.74 61.02
N GLU A 516 -32.15 18.60 61.22
CA GLU A 516 -32.91 19.22 60.14
C GLU A 516 -32.03 20.10 59.24
N GLN A 517 -31.14 20.92 59.82
CA GLN A 517 -30.19 21.71 59.05
C GLN A 517 -29.16 20.86 58.30
N TYR A 518 -28.76 19.73 58.87
CA TYR A 518 -27.83 18.78 58.22
C TYR A 518 -28.49 18.10 57.01
N GLU A 519 -29.75 17.68 57.14
CA GLU A 519 -30.55 17.13 56.04
C GLU A 519 -30.79 18.18 54.95
N ARG A 520 -31.11 19.43 55.33
CA ARG A 520 -31.28 20.53 54.38
C ARG A 520 -30.00 20.86 53.60
N CYS A 521 -28.83 20.72 54.23
CA CYS A 521 -27.54 20.84 53.55
C CYS A 521 -27.35 19.73 52.50
N ASP A 522 -27.69 18.48 52.82
CA ASP A 522 -27.61 17.36 51.87
C ASP A 522 -28.54 17.58 50.66
N GLU A 523 -29.77 18.08 50.88
CA GLU A 523 -30.69 18.44 49.79
C GLU A 523 -30.11 19.51 48.85
N LEU A 524 -29.53 20.58 49.42
CA LEU A 524 -28.90 21.65 48.65
C LEU A 524 -27.66 21.16 47.89
N MET A 525 -26.93 20.19 48.43
CA MET A 525 -25.78 19.57 47.75
C MET A 525 -26.22 18.75 46.53
N GLU A 526 -27.35 18.02 46.61
CA GLU A 526 -27.92 17.30 45.45
C GLU A 526 -28.47 18.28 44.39
N GLU A 527 -29.20 19.32 44.80
CA GLU A 527 -29.68 20.37 43.90
C GLU A 527 -28.51 21.04 43.15
N PHE A 528 -27.41 21.31 43.85
CA PHE A 528 -26.19 21.86 43.24
C PHE A 528 -25.58 20.93 42.19
N LYS A 529 -25.58 19.60 42.39
CA LYS A 529 -25.05 18.64 41.42
C LYS A 529 -25.86 18.66 40.13
N GLU A 530 -27.19 18.69 40.22
CA GLU A 530 -28.09 18.74 39.06
C GLU A 530 -27.88 20.02 38.24
N ILE A 531 -27.86 21.17 38.90
CA ILE A 531 -27.65 22.47 38.25
C ILE A 531 -26.26 22.55 37.60
N HIS A 532 -25.21 22.09 38.29
CA HIS A 532 -23.86 22.08 37.77
C HIS A 532 -23.71 21.15 36.55
N HIS A 533 -24.38 19.99 36.56
CA HIS A 533 -24.41 19.07 35.42
C HIS A 533 -25.07 19.73 34.19
N ALA A 534 -26.24 20.34 34.36
CA ALA A 534 -26.95 21.04 33.28
C ALA A 534 -26.14 22.22 32.69
N TYR A 535 -25.44 22.97 33.55
CA TYR A 535 -24.54 24.04 33.12
C TYR A 535 -23.37 23.50 32.27
N LYS A 536 -22.78 22.36 32.66
CA LYS A 536 -21.66 21.72 31.95
C LYS A 536 -22.06 21.25 30.56
N GLU A 537 -23.24 20.63 30.42
CA GLU A 537 -23.76 20.22 29.10
C GLU A 537 -23.93 21.43 28.16
N THR A 538 -24.40 22.56 28.69
CA THR A 538 -24.61 23.78 27.90
C THR A 538 -23.30 24.46 27.50
N THR A 539 -22.26 24.36 28.33
CA THR A 539 -20.98 25.07 28.15
C THR A 539 -19.87 24.26 27.47
N SER A 540 -20.12 23.00 27.08
CA SER A 540 -19.14 22.15 26.39
C SER A 540 -18.84 22.55 24.93
N THR A 541 -19.50 23.58 24.39
CA THR A 541 -19.31 24.12 23.03
C THR A 541 -18.59 25.50 22.96
N PRO A 542 -17.57 25.83 23.79
CA PRO A 542 -17.06 27.21 23.87
C PRO A 542 -16.06 27.54 22.76
N HIS A 543 -15.38 26.54 22.19
CA HIS A 543 -14.27 26.74 21.24
C HIS A 543 -14.72 27.31 19.89
N THR A 544 -16.01 27.25 19.56
CA THR A 544 -16.50 27.75 18.27
C THR A 544 -16.66 29.28 18.25
N ILE A 545 -16.97 29.93 19.37
CA ILE A 545 -17.34 31.36 19.37
C ILE A 545 -16.11 32.28 19.32
N GLU A 546 -15.03 31.95 20.02
CA GLU A 546 -13.80 32.77 20.01
C GLU A 546 -13.04 32.66 18.69
N ASP A 547 -12.95 31.46 18.11
CA ASP A 547 -12.36 31.27 16.79
C ASP A 547 -13.18 32.01 15.72
N LEU A 548 -14.52 31.95 15.78
CA LEU A 548 -15.38 32.75 14.90
C LEU A 548 -15.17 34.26 15.07
N ARG A 549 -14.99 34.76 16.31
CA ARG A 549 -14.68 36.18 16.56
C ARG A 549 -13.31 36.57 16.01
N ARG A 550 -12.30 35.68 16.13
CA ARG A 550 -10.96 35.91 15.57
C ARG A 550 -11.01 35.95 14.04
N ASP A 551 -11.72 35.03 13.42
CA ASP A 551 -11.87 34.96 11.96
C ASP A 551 -12.64 36.18 11.44
N ILE A 552 -13.71 36.59 12.12
CA ILE A 552 -14.43 37.84 11.81
C ILE A 552 -13.47 39.04 11.88
N LYS A 553 -12.68 39.15 12.94
CA LYS A 553 -11.72 40.25 13.08
C LYS A 553 -10.65 40.23 11.97
N GLN A 554 -10.11 39.06 11.62
CA GLN A 554 -9.15 38.94 10.52
C GLN A 554 -9.77 39.38 9.19
N LEU A 555 -11.01 38.95 8.91
CA LEU A 555 -11.74 39.37 7.70
C LEU A 555 -12.04 40.88 7.71
N GLU A 556 -12.31 41.48 8.87
CA GLU A 556 -12.48 42.93 9.03
C GLU A 556 -11.18 43.69 8.75
N ASP A 557 -10.04 43.23 9.27
CA ASP A 557 -8.71 43.82 9.03
C ASP A 557 -8.30 43.71 7.54
N GLU A 558 -8.58 42.56 6.90
CA GLU A 558 -8.37 42.35 5.47
C GLU A 558 -9.26 43.28 4.63
N LYS A 559 -10.55 43.38 5.00
CA LYS A 559 -11.50 44.31 4.36
C LYS A 559 -11.02 45.75 4.48
N GLU A 560 -10.56 46.19 5.66
CA GLU A 560 -10.04 47.53 5.86
C GLU A 560 -8.78 47.78 5.02
N THR A 561 -7.88 46.80 4.93
CA THR A 561 -6.67 46.87 4.09
C THR A 561 -7.01 46.98 2.61
N LEU A 562 -7.98 46.20 2.13
CA LEU A 562 -8.48 46.26 0.76
C LEU A 562 -9.19 47.60 0.48
N GLN A 563 -9.98 48.12 1.43
CA GLN A 563 -10.62 49.43 1.32
C GLN A 563 -9.57 50.55 1.24
N LYS A 564 -8.53 50.53 2.08
CA LYS A 564 -7.41 51.50 2.01
C LYS A 564 -6.68 51.42 0.66
N ARG A 565 -6.49 50.21 0.11
CA ARG A 565 -5.91 50.05 -1.25
C ARG A 565 -6.86 50.59 -2.33
N LEU A 566 -8.15 50.34 -2.21
CA LEU A 566 -9.17 50.84 -3.13
C LEU A 566 -9.23 52.37 -3.11
N GLU A 567 -9.27 53.00 -1.93
CA GLU A 567 -9.25 54.46 -1.78
C GLU A 567 -7.96 55.10 -2.33
N LYS A 568 -6.80 54.43 -2.22
CA LYS A 568 -5.56 54.86 -2.90
C LYS A 568 -5.62 54.76 -4.43
N GLN A 569 -6.37 53.81 -4.98
CA GLN A 569 -6.52 53.58 -6.42
C GLN A 569 -7.65 54.43 -7.04
N LYS A 570 -8.69 54.73 -6.27
CA LYS A 570 -9.89 55.50 -6.67
C LYS A 570 -9.59 56.84 -7.36
N PRO A 571 -8.69 57.71 -6.89
CA PRO A 571 -8.38 58.97 -7.58
C PRO A 571 -7.62 58.77 -8.90
N ARG A 572 -6.93 57.63 -9.09
CA ARG A 572 -6.28 57.29 -10.37
C ARG A 572 -7.30 56.83 -11.43
N VAL A 573 -8.37 56.18 -10.98
CA VAL A 573 -9.44 55.64 -11.83
C VAL A 573 -10.53 56.69 -12.14
N GLN A 574 -10.72 57.70 -11.28
CA GLN A 574 -11.67 58.81 -11.50
C GLN A 574 -11.44 59.62 -12.78
N LYS A 575 -10.23 59.58 -13.35
CA LYS A 575 -9.89 60.25 -14.62
C LYS A 575 -10.29 59.44 -15.87
N VAL A 576 -10.78 58.21 -15.68
CA VAL A 576 -11.14 57.28 -16.76
C VAL A 576 -12.66 57.26 -16.94
N PRO A 577 -13.18 57.34 -18.18
CA PRO A 577 -14.61 57.27 -18.46
C PRO A 577 -15.27 56.01 -17.88
N ALA A 578 -16.48 56.15 -17.30
CA ALA A 578 -17.21 55.04 -16.66
C ALA A 578 -17.42 53.82 -17.57
N ALA A 579 -17.69 54.04 -18.86
CA ALA A 579 -17.85 52.99 -19.86
C ALA A 579 -16.57 52.12 -20.04
N GLN A 580 -15.38 52.69 -19.85
CA GLN A 580 -14.12 51.94 -19.95
C GLN A 580 -13.86 51.07 -18.70
N ILE A 581 -14.33 51.52 -17.54
CA ILE A 581 -14.25 50.74 -16.28
C ILE A 581 -15.20 49.54 -16.34
N GLU A 582 -16.40 49.74 -16.88
CA GLU A 582 -17.38 48.67 -17.09
C GLU A 582 -16.89 47.65 -18.14
N LEU A 583 -16.32 48.13 -19.24
CA LEU A 583 -15.68 47.27 -20.23
C LEU A 583 -14.50 46.47 -19.65
N ALA A 584 -13.66 47.11 -18.82
CA ALA A 584 -12.53 46.44 -18.15
C ALA A 584 -13.00 45.39 -17.12
N LYS A 585 -14.10 45.66 -16.41
CA LYS A 585 -14.73 44.69 -15.50
C LYS A 585 -15.26 43.47 -16.27
N ASN A 586 -15.99 43.71 -17.36
CA ASN A 586 -16.53 42.64 -18.20
C ASN A 586 -15.39 41.82 -18.83
N TYR A 587 -14.35 42.47 -19.35
CA TYR A 587 -13.17 41.80 -19.88
C TYR A 587 -12.47 40.94 -18.81
N ARG A 588 -12.28 41.45 -17.59
CA ARG A 588 -11.71 40.69 -16.47
C ARG A 588 -12.54 39.46 -16.11
N GLN A 589 -13.86 39.60 -16.05
CA GLN A 589 -14.78 38.50 -15.78
C GLN A 589 -14.73 37.43 -16.86
N GLU A 590 -14.67 37.82 -18.14
CA GLU A 590 -14.51 36.88 -19.25
C GLU A 590 -13.15 36.17 -19.22
N VAL A 591 -12.06 36.87 -18.88
CA VAL A 591 -10.73 36.25 -18.69
C VAL A 591 -10.70 35.28 -17.50
N GLU A 592 -11.34 35.63 -16.38
CA GLU A 592 -11.47 34.74 -15.22
C GLU A 592 -12.32 33.50 -15.55
N LYS A 593 -13.40 33.65 -16.33
CA LYS A 593 -14.21 32.52 -16.84
C LYS A 593 -13.41 31.64 -17.79
N GLU A 594 -12.69 32.23 -18.74
CA GLU A 594 -11.81 31.52 -19.67
C GLU A 594 -10.75 30.71 -18.90
N ALA A 595 -10.12 31.31 -17.89
CA ALA A 595 -9.15 30.62 -17.04
C ALA A 595 -9.79 29.41 -16.31
N LYS A 596 -10.97 29.59 -15.69
CA LYS A 596 -11.70 28.50 -15.02
C LYS A 596 -12.10 27.37 -15.98
N LEU A 597 -12.61 27.72 -17.17
CA LEU A 597 -12.98 26.76 -18.20
C LEU A 597 -11.75 26.00 -18.72
N ASN A 598 -10.61 26.68 -18.87
CA ASN A 598 -9.36 26.02 -19.26
C ASN A 598 -8.86 25.05 -18.18
N THR A 599 -8.92 25.42 -16.90
CA THR A 599 -8.61 24.50 -15.80
C THR A 599 -9.53 23.29 -15.81
N MET A 600 -10.85 23.52 -15.92
CA MET A 600 -11.84 22.44 -15.97
C MET A 600 -11.64 21.52 -17.19
N LYS A 601 -11.33 22.08 -18.36
CA LYS A 601 -11.00 21.32 -19.56
C LYS A 601 -9.76 20.44 -19.33
N GLN A 602 -8.72 20.99 -18.70
CA GLN A 602 -7.50 20.25 -18.40
C GLN A 602 -7.76 19.12 -17.39
N ASP A 603 -8.58 19.36 -16.37
CA ASP A 603 -8.97 18.35 -15.39
C ASP A 603 -9.80 17.22 -16.01
N LEU A 604 -10.79 17.57 -16.84
CA LEU A 604 -11.59 16.59 -17.58
C LEU A 604 -10.73 15.77 -18.54
N GLN A 605 -9.79 16.40 -19.24
CA GLN A 605 -8.90 15.71 -20.16
C GLN A 605 -7.93 14.78 -19.43
N ASN A 606 -7.45 15.17 -18.24
CA ASN A 606 -6.69 14.30 -17.35
C ASN A 606 -7.53 13.10 -16.87
N ALA A 607 -8.79 13.33 -16.50
CA ALA A 607 -9.70 12.27 -16.07
C ALA A 607 -10.00 11.27 -17.20
N ILE A 608 -10.24 11.75 -18.43
CA ILE A 608 -10.41 10.90 -19.61
C ILE A 608 -9.15 10.06 -19.83
N ASN A 609 -7.96 10.67 -19.83
CA ASN A 609 -6.70 9.94 -20.00
C ASN A 609 -6.50 8.86 -18.92
N GLN A 610 -6.86 9.15 -17.66
CA GLN A 610 -6.79 8.17 -16.57
C GLN A 610 -7.76 7.01 -16.78
N LEU A 611 -8.99 7.29 -17.21
CA LEU A 611 -10.00 6.27 -17.51
C LEU A 611 -9.59 5.41 -18.71
N GLU A 612 -9.07 6.00 -19.79
CA GLU A 612 -8.55 5.27 -20.95
C GLU A 612 -7.37 4.35 -20.56
N GLN A 613 -6.45 4.83 -19.72
CA GLN A 613 -5.36 4.00 -19.18
C GLN A 613 -5.88 2.86 -18.29
N LYS A 614 -6.98 3.08 -17.56
CA LYS A 614 -7.60 2.04 -16.74
C LYS A 614 -8.28 0.99 -17.61
N ILE A 615 -8.97 1.41 -18.67
CA ILE A 615 -9.57 0.49 -19.66
C ILE A 615 -8.48 -0.35 -20.32
N GLN A 616 -7.39 0.26 -20.80
CA GLN A 616 -6.27 -0.48 -21.38
C GLN A 616 -5.66 -1.51 -20.42
N ARG A 617 -5.51 -1.16 -19.13
CA ARG A 617 -5.04 -2.10 -18.10
C ARG A 617 -6.00 -3.29 -17.92
N LEU A 618 -7.31 -3.03 -17.87
CA LEU A 618 -8.32 -4.07 -17.72
C LEU A 618 -8.40 -4.96 -18.97
N GLU A 619 -8.31 -4.39 -20.17
CA GLU A 619 -8.25 -5.14 -21.43
C GLU A 619 -7.03 -6.06 -21.49
N ARG A 620 -5.87 -5.57 -21.02
CA ARG A 620 -4.64 -6.36 -20.90
C ARG A 620 -4.78 -7.49 -19.89
N GLN A 621 -5.35 -7.23 -18.71
CA GLN A 621 -5.65 -8.30 -17.73
C GLN A 621 -6.55 -9.38 -18.32
N ILE A 622 -7.56 -8.99 -19.11
CA ILE A 622 -8.44 -9.94 -19.80
C ILE A 622 -7.67 -10.72 -20.88
N ALA A 623 -6.76 -10.07 -21.63
CA ALA A 623 -5.93 -10.74 -22.63
C ALA A 623 -4.92 -11.71 -21.99
N ASP A 624 -4.31 -11.34 -20.87
CA ASP A 624 -3.40 -12.19 -20.10
C ASP A 624 -4.16 -13.39 -19.49
N GLN A 625 -5.35 -13.18 -18.95
CA GLN A 625 -6.21 -14.28 -18.50
C GLN A 625 -6.63 -15.21 -19.64
N ARG A 626 -6.96 -14.67 -20.82
CA ARG A 626 -7.33 -15.46 -22.02
C ARG A 626 -6.15 -16.23 -22.61
N SER A 627 -4.95 -15.65 -22.59
CA SER A 627 -3.73 -16.34 -23.04
C SER A 627 -3.27 -17.40 -22.04
N SER A 628 -3.51 -17.20 -20.73
CA SER A 628 -3.26 -18.20 -19.68
C SER A 628 -4.18 -19.42 -19.77
N SER A 629 -5.33 -19.31 -20.44
CA SER A 629 -6.20 -20.46 -20.73
C SER A 629 -5.74 -21.35 -21.90
N TYR A 630 -4.70 -20.97 -22.63
CA TYR A 630 -4.08 -21.80 -23.68
C TYR A 630 -2.79 -22.44 -23.16
N ASP A 631 -2.88 -23.72 -22.74
CA ASP A 631 -1.78 -24.67 -22.53
C ASP A 631 -0.55 -24.17 -21.75
N GLN A 632 -0.72 -23.71 -20.51
CA GLN A 632 0.40 -23.55 -19.57
C GLN A 632 0.07 -24.18 -18.22
N SER A 633 1.07 -24.88 -17.63
CA SER A 633 0.93 -25.45 -16.30
C SER A 633 0.72 -24.34 -15.26
N PRO A 634 0.00 -24.59 -14.16
CA PRO A 634 -0.17 -23.63 -13.07
C PRO A 634 1.17 -23.07 -12.55
N GLU A 635 2.24 -23.86 -12.60
CA GLU A 635 3.60 -23.48 -12.21
C GLU A 635 4.22 -22.45 -13.17
N ALA A 636 3.99 -22.56 -14.48
CA ALA A 636 4.48 -21.59 -15.45
C ALA A 636 3.75 -20.24 -15.32
N ILE A 637 2.45 -20.27 -14.99
CA ILE A 637 1.66 -19.08 -14.70
C ILE A 637 2.14 -18.41 -13.41
N MET A 638 2.37 -19.18 -12.34
CA MET A 638 2.91 -18.66 -11.07
C MET A 638 4.30 -18.03 -11.27
N LYS A 639 5.21 -18.70 -11.98
CA LYS A 639 6.55 -18.16 -12.26
C LYS A 639 6.50 -16.84 -13.04
N ARG A 640 5.62 -16.73 -14.05
CA ARG A 640 5.44 -15.48 -14.80
C ARG A 640 4.86 -14.37 -13.94
N MET A 641 3.93 -14.69 -13.04
CA MET A 641 3.39 -13.72 -12.07
C MET A 641 4.45 -13.29 -11.04
N GLU A 642 5.32 -14.18 -10.59
CA GLU A 642 6.46 -13.87 -9.72
C GLU A 642 7.45 -12.94 -10.41
N GLU A 643 7.83 -13.21 -11.66
CA GLU A 643 8.70 -12.36 -12.46
C GLU A 643 8.06 -10.96 -12.69
N GLU A 644 6.76 -10.91 -12.94
CA GLU A 644 6.03 -9.64 -13.08
C GLU A 644 5.94 -8.88 -11.74
N ASN A 645 5.69 -9.56 -10.63
CA ASN A 645 5.66 -8.98 -9.29
C ASN A 645 7.03 -8.44 -8.89
N GLN A 646 8.13 -9.13 -9.23
CA GLN A 646 9.48 -8.66 -8.96
C GLN A 646 9.83 -7.39 -9.75
N VAL A 647 9.43 -7.33 -11.04
CA VAL A 647 9.59 -6.13 -11.86
C VAL A 647 8.72 -4.97 -11.35
N ASN A 648 7.47 -5.25 -11.00
CA ASN A 648 6.55 -4.24 -10.47
C ASN A 648 7.00 -3.73 -9.10
N SER A 649 7.54 -4.60 -8.24
CA SER A 649 8.15 -4.24 -6.97
C SER A 649 9.28 -3.22 -7.19
N TYR A 650 10.26 -3.51 -8.04
CA TYR A 650 11.33 -2.57 -8.38
C TYR A 650 10.82 -1.21 -8.92
N LEU A 651 9.77 -1.22 -9.74
CA LEU A 651 9.19 0.01 -10.25
C LEU A 651 8.54 0.84 -9.13
N VAL A 652 7.83 0.21 -8.19
CA VAL A 652 7.08 0.86 -7.11
C VAL A 652 7.98 1.27 -5.94
N THR A 653 9.00 0.48 -5.59
CA THR A 653 9.87 0.74 -4.43
C THR A 653 11.05 1.66 -4.77
N GLU A 654 11.67 1.49 -5.94
CA GLU A 654 12.88 2.25 -6.29
C GLU A 654 12.62 3.33 -7.35
N LYS A 655 12.06 2.98 -8.52
CA LYS A 655 12.05 3.88 -9.69
C LYS A 655 11.03 5.02 -9.56
N PHE A 656 9.75 4.71 -9.33
CA PHE A 656 8.69 5.70 -9.29
C PHE A 656 8.80 6.66 -8.10
N PRO A 657 9.13 6.23 -6.86
CA PRO A 657 9.31 7.15 -5.74
C PRO A 657 10.42 8.16 -6.00
N LYS A 658 11.54 7.71 -6.59
CA LYS A 658 12.66 8.59 -6.97
C LYS A 658 12.24 9.63 -8.02
N GLN A 659 11.53 9.21 -9.06
CA GLN A 659 11.01 10.13 -10.09
C GLN A 659 9.96 11.10 -9.52
N LEU A 660 9.08 10.62 -8.65
CA LEU A 660 8.03 11.40 -8.01
C LEU A 660 8.61 12.44 -7.04
N SER A 661 9.63 12.07 -6.27
CA SER A 661 10.40 12.99 -5.41
C SER A 661 11.10 14.08 -6.23
N GLN A 662 11.73 13.71 -7.36
CA GLN A 662 12.35 14.67 -8.27
C GLN A 662 11.32 15.64 -8.88
N MET A 663 10.15 15.14 -9.29
CA MET A 663 9.08 15.99 -9.83
C MET A 663 8.46 16.89 -8.77
N LYS A 664 8.20 16.38 -7.56
CA LYS A 664 7.73 17.18 -6.41
C LYS A 664 8.73 18.28 -6.05
N THR A 665 10.02 17.98 -6.08
CA THR A 665 11.08 18.96 -5.83
C THR A 665 11.10 20.05 -6.91
N LYS A 666 10.99 19.68 -8.19
CA LYS A 666 10.85 20.65 -9.30
C LYS A 666 9.60 21.52 -9.16
N LEU A 667 8.48 20.92 -8.77
CA LEU A 667 7.21 21.62 -8.58
C LEU A 667 7.33 22.63 -7.43
N LYS A 668 7.92 22.23 -6.30
CA LYS A 668 8.24 23.13 -5.18
C LYS A 668 9.11 24.31 -5.63
N TYR A 669 10.15 24.06 -6.43
CA TYR A 669 10.98 25.16 -6.96
C TYR A 669 10.19 26.09 -7.88
N TYR A 670 9.31 25.56 -8.73
CA TYR A 670 8.45 26.40 -9.57
C TYR A 670 7.44 27.20 -8.74
N GLU A 671 6.85 26.61 -7.70
CA GLU A 671 5.97 27.31 -6.75
C GLU A 671 6.71 28.42 -5.99
N GLU A 672 7.92 28.16 -5.51
CA GLU A 672 8.80 29.17 -4.88
C GLU A 672 9.16 30.30 -5.86
N VAL A 673 9.43 29.99 -7.13
CA VAL A 673 9.74 31.01 -8.16
C VAL A 673 8.50 31.82 -8.54
N THR A 674 7.31 31.21 -8.54
CA THR A 674 6.05 31.88 -8.91
C THR A 674 5.49 32.73 -7.75
N SER A 675 5.72 32.31 -6.51
CA SER A 675 5.32 33.03 -5.30
C SER A 675 6.27 34.19 -4.95
N ASN A 676 7.54 34.10 -5.34
CA ASN A 676 8.49 35.20 -5.20
C ASN A 676 8.25 36.28 -6.28
N LYS A 677 8.41 37.54 -5.87
CA LYS A 677 8.34 38.70 -6.77
C LYS A 677 9.42 38.57 -7.85
N ALA A 678 9.10 38.87 -9.11
CA ALA A 678 10.00 38.71 -10.25
C ALA A 678 11.44 39.19 -9.95
N LEU A 679 12.38 38.24 -9.90
CA LEU A 679 13.80 38.50 -9.62
C LEU A 679 14.37 39.46 -10.67
N GLY A 680 15.13 40.46 -10.21
CA GLY A 680 15.81 41.40 -11.09
C GLY A 680 16.94 40.73 -11.89
N GLN A 681 17.28 41.28 -13.06
CA GLN A 681 18.37 40.77 -13.91
C GLN A 681 19.72 40.70 -13.16
N THR A 682 19.93 41.57 -12.17
CA THR A 682 21.09 41.65 -11.28
C THR A 682 21.18 40.50 -10.27
N GLU A 683 20.04 40.03 -9.75
CA GLU A 683 19.99 38.89 -8.83
C GLU A 683 20.18 37.58 -9.61
N LEU A 684 19.62 37.50 -10.82
CA LEU A 684 19.84 36.40 -11.75
C LEU A 684 21.30 36.25 -12.18
N THR A 685 22.01 37.36 -12.43
CA THR A 685 23.46 37.32 -12.71
C THR A 685 24.27 36.95 -11.48
N SER A 686 23.87 37.39 -10.28
CA SER A 686 24.47 36.96 -9.01
C SER A 686 24.36 35.45 -8.79
N TYR A 687 23.16 34.87 -8.95
CA TYR A 687 22.97 33.43 -8.81
C TYR A 687 23.70 32.64 -9.88
N ARG A 688 23.74 33.11 -11.14
CA ARG A 688 24.54 32.48 -12.20
C ARG A 688 26.04 32.50 -11.89
N ALA A 689 26.56 33.60 -11.34
CA ALA A 689 27.95 33.69 -10.90
C ALA A 689 28.24 32.70 -9.77
N LYS A 690 27.33 32.59 -8.79
CA LYS A 690 27.47 31.65 -7.66
C LYS A 690 27.39 30.18 -8.09
N ILE A 691 26.51 29.85 -9.05
CA ILE A 691 26.44 28.52 -9.66
C ILE A 691 27.73 28.20 -10.42
N SER A 692 28.27 29.16 -11.18
CA SER A 692 29.55 29.00 -11.89
C SER A 692 30.72 28.76 -10.92
N GLU A 693 30.78 29.52 -9.83
CA GLU A 693 31.79 29.37 -8.78
C GLU A 693 31.70 27.99 -8.10
N LEU A 694 30.49 27.57 -7.70
CA LEU A 694 30.26 26.25 -7.10
C LEU A 694 30.60 25.12 -8.07
N ASN A 695 30.23 25.23 -9.34
CA ASN A 695 30.60 24.24 -10.36
C ASN A 695 32.11 24.17 -10.57
N SER A 696 32.81 25.31 -10.54
CA SER A 696 34.28 25.34 -10.57
C SER A 696 34.89 24.69 -9.33
N ALA A 697 34.33 24.92 -8.14
CA ALA A 697 34.77 24.29 -6.91
C ALA A 697 34.53 22.76 -6.92
N ILE A 698 33.37 22.31 -7.40
CA ILE A 698 33.05 20.88 -7.58
C ILE A 698 34.04 20.25 -8.56
N ASN A 699 34.32 20.89 -9.70
CA ASN A 699 35.27 20.37 -10.68
C ASN A 699 36.70 20.28 -10.10
N LYS A 700 37.16 21.28 -9.34
CA LYS A 700 38.46 21.24 -8.64
C LYS A 700 38.51 20.13 -7.58
N LEU A 701 37.42 19.88 -6.87
CA LEU A 701 37.31 18.76 -5.92
C LEU A 701 37.31 17.41 -6.65
N HIS A 702 36.67 17.34 -7.82
CA HIS A 702 36.65 16.15 -8.65
C HIS A 702 38.04 15.86 -9.24
N GLU A 703 38.77 16.88 -9.70
CA GLU A 703 40.17 16.76 -10.15
C GLU A 703 41.09 16.32 -9.02
N LYS A 704 40.98 16.93 -7.82
CA LYS A 704 41.73 16.49 -6.62
C LYS A 704 41.43 15.04 -6.26
N ARG A 705 40.17 14.61 -6.37
CA ARG A 705 39.75 13.22 -6.11
C ARG A 705 40.32 12.25 -7.15
N VAL A 706 40.45 12.66 -8.42
CA VAL A 706 41.04 11.82 -9.48
C VAL A 706 42.56 11.73 -9.39
N LEU A 707 43.23 12.78 -8.88
CA LEU A 707 44.67 12.84 -8.63
C LEU A 707 45.12 12.00 -7.42
N ILE A 708 44.24 11.78 -6.43
CA ILE A 708 44.46 10.81 -5.34
C ILE A 708 44.06 9.40 -5.86
N LYS A 709 44.82 8.89 -6.82
CA LYS A 709 44.81 7.47 -7.19
C LYS A 709 46.08 6.82 -6.66
N ASP A 710 46.02 6.42 -5.39
CA ASP A 710 46.93 5.40 -4.89
C ASP A 710 46.25 4.04 -5.21
N PRO A 711 46.76 3.23 -6.16
CA PRO A 711 46.08 2.03 -6.65
C PRO A 711 45.92 0.92 -5.61
N THR A 712 46.48 1.07 -4.42
CA THR A 712 46.55 0.05 -3.37
C THR A 712 45.68 0.36 -2.15
N ALA A 713 45.08 1.56 -2.06
CA ALA A 713 44.37 2.01 -0.85
C ALA A 713 42.83 2.00 -0.95
N ASP A 714 42.23 1.96 -2.14
CA ASP A 714 40.77 2.09 -2.31
C ASP A 714 40.17 0.93 -3.11
N ASN A 715 40.21 -0.27 -2.52
CA ASN A 715 39.53 -1.47 -3.07
C ASN A 715 38.02 -1.24 -3.28
N LEU A 716 37.41 -0.26 -2.59
CA LEU A 716 36.00 0.12 -2.75
C LEU A 716 35.71 0.94 -4.00
N ALA A 717 36.71 1.53 -4.67
CA ALA A 717 36.50 2.27 -5.91
C ALA A 717 36.00 1.35 -7.04
N VAL A 718 36.55 0.14 -7.12
CA VAL A 718 36.14 -0.88 -8.10
C VAL A 718 34.70 -1.33 -7.82
N PHE A 719 34.35 -1.59 -6.56
CA PHE A 719 32.98 -1.98 -6.18
C PHE A 719 31.97 -0.85 -6.39
N ARG A 720 32.31 0.40 -6.11
CA ARG A 720 31.45 1.56 -6.43
C ARG A 720 31.26 1.72 -7.94
N GLN A 721 32.32 1.52 -8.72
CA GLN A 721 32.24 1.56 -10.18
C GLN A 721 31.41 0.39 -10.73
N GLN A 722 31.55 -0.80 -10.15
CA GLN A 722 30.77 -1.98 -10.50
C GLN A 722 29.30 -1.83 -10.12
N ALA A 723 28.99 -1.31 -8.93
CA ALA A 723 27.64 -0.96 -8.50
C ALA A 723 27.01 0.11 -9.40
N LEU A 724 27.76 1.12 -9.83
CA LEU A 724 27.30 2.12 -10.81
C LEU A 724 27.03 1.51 -12.18
N ILE A 725 27.87 0.58 -12.64
CA ILE A 725 27.66 -0.14 -13.90
C ILE A 725 26.42 -1.03 -13.82
N VAL A 726 26.23 -1.76 -12.71
CA VAL A 726 25.06 -2.61 -12.45
C VAL A 726 23.79 -1.76 -12.37
N ALA A 727 23.82 -0.65 -11.63
CA ALA A 727 22.69 0.28 -11.54
C ALA A 727 22.33 0.86 -12.91
N ARG A 728 23.33 1.27 -13.71
CA ARG A 728 23.12 1.77 -15.08
C ARG A 728 22.56 0.68 -16.01
N ARG A 729 23.00 -0.57 -15.87
CA ARG A 729 22.44 -1.70 -16.62
C ARG A 729 21.00 -2.00 -16.20
N LYS A 730 20.68 -1.96 -14.91
CA LYS A 730 19.31 -2.12 -14.36
C LYS A 730 18.38 -1.02 -14.90
N GLU A 731 18.87 0.22 -14.94
CA GLU A 731 18.14 1.37 -15.51
C GLU A 731 17.91 1.21 -17.02
N GLN A 732 18.95 0.86 -17.80
CA GLN A 732 18.84 0.61 -19.24
C GLN A 732 17.92 -0.57 -19.56
N ALA A 733 17.96 -1.65 -18.79
CA ALA A 733 17.08 -2.79 -18.95
C ALA A 733 15.61 -2.40 -18.65
N ALA A 734 15.37 -1.61 -17.60
CA ALA A 734 14.04 -1.11 -17.28
C ALA A 734 13.51 -0.13 -18.33
N GLU A 735 14.36 0.74 -18.91
CA GLU A 735 14.00 1.60 -20.03
C GLU A 735 13.67 0.79 -21.28
N ARG A 736 14.49 -0.20 -21.63
CA ARG A 736 14.24 -1.10 -22.76
C ARG A 736 12.95 -1.91 -22.58
N LEU A 737 12.67 -2.40 -21.38
CA LEU A 737 11.41 -3.07 -21.04
C LEU A 737 10.22 -2.11 -21.18
N THR A 738 10.36 -0.86 -20.76
CA THR A 738 9.32 0.17 -20.93
C THR A 738 9.08 0.48 -22.40
N GLN A 739 10.14 0.57 -23.21
CA GLN A 739 10.07 0.78 -24.65
C GLN A 739 9.40 -0.40 -25.37
N LEU A 740 9.81 -1.63 -25.05
CA LEU A 740 9.20 -2.84 -25.62
C LEU A 740 7.74 -3.00 -25.19
N ARG A 741 7.39 -2.64 -23.94
CA ARG A 741 5.98 -2.58 -23.49
C ARG A 741 5.19 -1.55 -24.29
N ALA A 742 5.74 -0.35 -24.50
CA ALA A 742 5.09 0.68 -25.30
C ALA A 742 4.96 0.28 -26.79
N GLU A 743 5.96 -0.39 -27.35
CA GLU A 743 5.93 -0.93 -28.71
C GLU A 743 4.88 -2.04 -28.83
N ASN A 744 4.80 -2.95 -27.84
CA ASN A 744 3.77 -3.97 -27.80
C ASN A 744 2.37 -3.37 -27.65
N ASP A 745 2.18 -2.33 -26.83
CA ASP A 745 0.92 -1.59 -26.72
C ASP A 745 0.54 -0.91 -28.05
N VAL A 746 1.52 -0.41 -28.81
CA VAL A 746 1.29 0.17 -30.16
C VAL A 746 0.91 -0.92 -31.16
N LEU A 747 1.61 -2.07 -31.14
CA LEU A 747 1.31 -3.22 -32.00
C LEU A 747 -0.05 -3.84 -31.66
N GLU A 748 -0.42 -3.93 -30.38
CA GLU A 748 -1.75 -4.35 -29.93
C GLU A 748 -2.81 -3.33 -30.32
N LYS A 749 -2.56 -2.02 -30.25
CA LYS A 749 -3.48 -1.01 -30.77
C LYS A 749 -3.63 -1.11 -32.29
N GLN A 750 -2.58 -1.46 -33.03
CA GLN A 750 -2.66 -1.72 -34.47
C GLN A 750 -3.38 -3.03 -34.78
N SER A 751 -3.18 -4.09 -33.99
CA SER A 751 -3.86 -5.38 -34.12
C SER A 751 -5.32 -5.32 -33.67
N GLY A 752 -5.65 -4.52 -32.66
CA GLY A 752 -7.00 -4.19 -32.21
C GLY A 752 -7.74 -3.29 -33.21
N ARG A 753 -7.05 -2.36 -33.88
CA ARG A 753 -7.56 -1.69 -35.08
C ARG A 753 -7.74 -2.66 -36.24
N GLY A 754 -6.80 -3.59 -36.43
CA GLY A 754 -6.89 -4.69 -37.40
C GLY A 754 -8.04 -5.65 -37.10
N ALA A 755 -8.36 -5.89 -35.84
CA ALA A 755 -9.53 -6.64 -35.39
C ALA A 755 -10.79 -5.79 -35.54
N SER A 756 -10.75 -4.48 -35.38
CA SER A 756 -11.88 -3.60 -35.75
C SER A 756 -12.13 -3.56 -37.27
N ILE A 757 -11.08 -3.76 -38.08
CA ILE A 757 -11.10 -3.70 -39.56
C ILE A 757 -11.38 -5.07 -40.22
N ASN A 758 -10.78 -6.17 -39.71
CA ASN A 758 -10.95 -7.54 -40.21
C ASN A 758 -11.86 -8.42 -39.32
N GLY A 759 -12.14 -8.00 -38.09
CA GLY A 759 -13.03 -8.66 -37.12
C GLY A 759 -14.18 -7.74 -36.70
N GLY A 760 -15.00 -7.30 -37.67
CA GLY A 760 -16.35 -6.82 -37.42
C GLY A 760 -16.51 -5.76 -36.32
N GLY A 761 -15.99 -4.56 -36.54
CA GLY A 761 -16.08 -3.50 -35.53
C GLY A 761 -16.05 -2.07 -36.09
N GLY A 762 -16.73 -1.82 -37.22
CA GLY A 762 -17.13 -0.47 -37.62
C GLY A 762 -18.56 -0.19 -37.13
N GLY A 763 -18.70 0.67 -36.12
CA GLY A 763 -19.94 1.00 -35.40
C GLY A 763 -21.11 1.58 -36.21
N GLY A 764 -21.09 1.51 -37.54
CA GLY A 764 -22.23 1.83 -38.40
C GLY A 764 -22.94 0.62 -39.01
N VAL A 765 -22.28 -0.54 -39.11
CA VAL A 765 -22.80 -1.69 -39.89
C VAL A 765 -23.27 -2.86 -39.01
N SER A 766 -22.76 -2.96 -37.77
CA SER A 766 -23.14 -4.04 -36.83
C SER A 766 -24.62 -3.98 -36.39
N SER A 767 -25.22 -2.78 -36.35
CA SER A 767 -26.65 -2.65 -36.01
C SER A 767 -27.58 -3.18 -37.11
N LEU A 768 -27.14 -3.18 -38.37
CA LEU A 768 -27.91 -3.73 -39.50
C LEU A 768 -27.74 -5.26 -39.63
N MET A 769 -26.59 -5.81 -39.22
CA MET A 769 -26.34 -7.27 -39.24
C MET A 769 -26.98 -8.03 -38.08
N LYS A 770 -27.30 -7.41 -36.95
CA LYS A 770 -28.15 -8.07 -35.94
C LYS A 770 -29.61 -8.22 -36.38
N GLN A 771 -30.05 -7.45 -37.39
CA GLN A 771 -31.37 -7.61 -38.03
C GLN A 771 -31.35 -8.54 -39.25
N ALA A 772 -30.22 -8.71 -39.94
CA ALA A 772 -30.08 -9.60 -41.08
C ALA A 772 -29.30 -10.86 -40.67
N GLY A 773 -30.00 -12.00 -40.58
CA GLY A 773 -29.51 -13.27 -40.02
C GLY A 773 -28.10 -13.74 -40.44
N HIS A 774 -27.51 -14.53 -39.55
CA HIS A 774 -26.17 -15.11 -39.61
C HIS A 774 -25.77 -15.65 -41.01
N ILE A 775 -24.64 -15.18 -41.54
CA ILE A 775 -24.07 -15.61 -42.82
C ILE A 775 -22.91 -16.59 -42.54
N PRO A 776 -23.04 -17.89 -42.86
CA PRO A 776 -22.00 -18.88 -42.61
C PRO A 776 -20.76 -18.66 -43.50
N GLN A 777 -19.54 -18.77 -42.95
CA GLN A 777 -18.28 -18.71 -43.69
C GLN A 777 -17.41 -19.97 -43.46
N GLY A 778 -16.55 -20.31 -44.42
CA GLY A 778 -15.60 -21.42 -44.31
C GLY A 778 -16.24 -22.81 -44.30
N GLU A 779 -15.87 -23.66 -43.34
CA GLU A 779 -16.40 -25.03 -43.22
C GLU A 779 -17.92 -25.07 -43.03
N GLU A 780 -18.50 -24.10 -42.31
CA GLU A 780 -19.95 -24.05 -42.13
C GLU A 780 -20.67 -23.72 -43.44
N PHE A 781 -20.10 -22.87 -44.29
CA PHE A 781 -20.62 -22.64 -45.63
C PHE A 781 -20.51 -23.90 -46.49
N GLN A 782 -19.40 -24.63 -46.41
CA GLN A 782 -19.21 -25.91 -47.10
C GLN A 782 -20.26 -26.94 -46.65
N ARG A 783 -20.51 -27.06 -45.34
CA ARG A 783 -21.54 -27.94 -44.76
C ARG A 783 -22.94 -27.50 -45.16
N TYR A 784 -23.22 -26.20 -45.17
CA TYR A 784 -24.51 -25.65 -45.61
C TYR A 784 -24.76 -25.90 -47.10
N VAL A 785 -23.76 -25.70 -47.96
CA VAL A 785 -23.81 -26.00 -49.39
C VAL A 785 -24.00 -27.50 -49.63
N ASN A 786 -23.30 -28.36 -48.89
CA ASN A 786 -23.48 -29.82 -48.96
C ASN A 786 -24.87 -30.25 -48.49
N MET A 787 -25.39 -29.63 -47.44
CA MET A 787 -26.75 -29.85 -46.96
C MET A 787 -27.78 -29.40 -48.00
N LEU A 788 -27.62 -28.24 -48.62
CA LEU A 788 -28.45 -27.78 -49.74
C LEU A 788 -28.40 -28.73 -50.93
N ARG A 789 -27.21 -29.23 -51.29
CA ARG A 789 -27.03 -30.20 -52.38
C ARG A 789 -27.74 -31.52 -52.07
N SER A 790 -27.63 -32.00 -50.82
CA SER A 790 -28.36 -33.19 -50.35
C SER A 790 -29.88 -33.00 -50.38
N LYS A 791 -30.39 -31.85 -49.93
CA LYS A 791 -31.82 -31.49 -49.98
C LYS A 791 -32.33 -31.35 -51.42
N GLY A 792 -31.53 -30.76 -52.31
CA GLY A 792 -31.84 -30.69 -53.75
C GLY A 792 -31.92 -32.08 -54.39
N ASN A 793 -31.02 -32.99 -54.04
CA ASN A 793 -31.06 -34.37 -54.50
C ASN A 793 -32.26 -35.16 -53.92
N ALA A 794 -32.61 -34.92 -52.65
CA ALA A 794 -33.79 -35.51 -52.03
C ALA A 794 -35.09 -35.02 -52.69
N TYR A 795 -35.19 -33.71 -52.97
CA TYR A 795 -36.32 -33.14 -53.70
C TYR A 795 -36.48 -33.74 -55.10
N LYS A 796 -35.38 -33.86 -55.87
CA LYS A 796 -35.41 -34.49 -57.20
C LYS A 796 -35.88 -35.94 -57.14
N ARG A 797 -35.41 -36.73 -56.16
CA ARG A 797 -35.87 -38.10 -55.93
C ARG A 797 -37.36 -38.17 -55.61
N LYS A 798 -37.82 -37.37 -54.64
CA LYS A 798 -39.24 -37.33 -54.25
C LYS A 798 -40.16 -36.85 -55.38
N ARG A 799 -39.68 -35.94 -56.21
CA ARG A 799 -40.41 -35.49 -57.41
C ARG A 799 -40.48 -36.58 -58.48
N GLN A 800 -39.42 -37.38 -58.64
CA GLN A 800 -39.46 -38.54 -59.54
C GLN A 800 -40.44 -39.60 -59.02
N GLU A 801 -40.38 -39.95 -57.72
CA GLU A 801 -41.35 -40.88 -57.10
C GLU A 801 -42.80 -40.40 -57.28
N LEU A 802 -43.06 -39.10 -57.15
CA LEU A 802 -44.39 -38.52 -57.40
C LEU A 802 -44.81 -38.63 -58.88
N ASN A 803 -43.89 -38.40 -59.81
CA ASN A 803 -44.17 -38.55 -61.24
C ASN A 803 -44.46 -40.02 -61.59
N ASP A 804 -43.69 -40.95 -61.03
CA ASP A 804 -43.85 -42.39 -61.24
C ASP A 804 -45.21 -42.85 -60.68
N MET A 805 -45.57 -42.44 -59.46
CA MET A 805 -46.90 -42.70 -58.89
C MET A 805 -48.02 -42.07 -59.72
N THR A 806 -47.81 -40.87 -60.29
CA THR A 806 -48.82 -40.22 -61.13
C THR A 806 -49.01 -40.97 -62.45
N ALA A 807 -47.92 -41.45 -63.05
CA ALA A 807 -47.96 -42.28 -64.26
C ALA A 807 -48.64 -43.63 -63.97
N GLU A 808 -48.36 -44.23 -62.81
CA GLU A 808 -48.99 -45.47 -62.37
C GLU A 808 -50.50 -45.28 -62.10
N ILE A 809 -50.91 -44.17 -61.49
CA ILE A 809 -52.33 -43.81 -61.34
C ILE A 809 -53.01 -43.68 -62.72
N GLN A 810 -52.35 -43.09 -63.72
CA GLN A 810 -52.90 -42.98 -65.07
C GLN A 810 -53.02 -44.35 -65.75
N LEU A 811 -52.02 -45.22 -65.59
CA LEU A 811 -52.08 -46.60 -66.06
C LEU A 811 -53.21 -47.37 -65.37
N LEU A 812 -53.32 -47.28 -64.04
CA LEU A 812 -54.36 -47.93 -63.26
C LEU A 812 -55.75 -47.44 -63.65
N LYS A 813 -55.95 -46.13 -63.86
CA LYS A 813 -57.22 -45.59 -64.38
C LYS A 813 -57.58 -46.15 -65.74
N ARG A 814 -56.62 -46.22 -66.66
CA ARG A 814 -56.84 -46.85 -67.98
C ARG A 814 -57.16 -48.33 -67.86
N THR A 815 -56.50 -49.03 -66.93
CA THR A 815 -56.75 -50.45 -66.67
C THR A 815 -58.13 -50.67 -66.05
N GLU A 816 -58.54 -49.79 -65.12
CA GLU A 816 -59.88 -49.77 -64.53
C GLU A 816 -60.96 -49.52 -65.59
N GLU A 817 -60.76 -48.58 -66.50
CA GLU A 817 -61.68 -48.32 -67.60
C GLU A 817 -61.80 -49.52 -68.54
N LEU A 818 -60.67 -50.14 -68.92
CA LEU A 818 -60.68 -51.36 -69.75
C LEU A 818 -61.37 -52.53 -69.04
N LEU A 819 -61.16 -52.70 -67.73
CA LEU A 819 -61.82 -53.73 -66.95
C LEU A 819 -63.32 -53.46 -66.80
N LYS A 820 -63.74 -52.21 -66.58
CA LYS A 820 -65.16 -51.83 -66.55
C LYS A 820 -65.82 -52.09 -67.90
N GLU A 821 -65.15 -51.78 -69.00
CA GLU A 821 -65.64 -52.08 -70.34
C GLU A 821 -65.78 -53.59 -70.57
N GLN A 822 -64.80 -54.39 -70.13
CA GLN A 822 -64.90 -55.85 -70.19
C GLN A 822 -66.02 -56.40 -69.31
N VAL A 823 -66.20 -55.88 -68.09
CA VAL A 823 -67.29 -56.27 -67.20
C VAL A 823 -68.65 -55.94 -67.81
N GLU A 824 -68.82 -54.76 -68.41
CA GLU A 824 -70.07 -54.41 -69.09
C GLU A 824 -70.29 -55.24 -70.37
N GLN A 825 -69.23 -55.57 -71.11
CA GLN A 825 -69.33 -56.53 -72.22
C GLN A 825 -69.73 -57.93 -71.75
N ILE A 826 -69.18 -58.41 -70.63
CA ILE A 826 -69.53 -59.71 -70.05
C ILE A 826 -70.95 -59.68 -69.52
N LYS A 827 -71.35 -58.64 -68.78
CA LYS A 827 -72.74 -58.45 -68.31
C LYS A 827 -73.73 -58.39 -69.47
N SER A 828 -73.39 -57.69 -70.55
CA SER A 828 -74.22 -57.63 -71.76
C SER A 828 -74.33 -58.98 -72.46
N ARG A 829 -73.22 -59.74 -72.59
CA ARG A 829 -73.25 -61.10 -73.11
C ARG A 829 -74.05 -62.05 -72.23
N MET A 830 -73.87 -61.97 -70.91
CA MET A 830 -74.61 -62.78 -69.94
C MET A 830 -76.10 -62.43 -69.94
N SER A 831 -76.47 -61.15 -70.03
CA SER A 831 -77.86 -60.72 -70.16
C SER A 831 -78.49 -61.17 -71.49
N MET A 832 -77.73 -61.16 -72.59
CA MET A 832 -78.19 -61.73 -73.86
C MET A 832 -78.37 -63.25 -73.79
N GLU A 833 -77.49 -63.96 -73.07
CA GLU A 833 -77.60 -65.41 -72.90
C GLU A 833 -78.75 -65.78 -71.93
N GLU A 834 -78.92 -65.03 -70.84
CA GLU A 834 -80.08 -65.09 -69.93
C GLU A 834 -81.40 -64.88 -70.68
N ARG A 835 -81.44 -63.92 -71.63
CA ARG A 835 -82.61 -63.70 -72.51
C ARG A 835 -82.82 -64.81 -73.54
N LYS A 836 -81.77 -65.45 -74.05
CA LYS A 836 -81.89 -66.61 -74.94
C LYS A 836 -82.36 -67.86 -74.20
N GLN A 837 -82.02 -67.99 -72.93
CA GLN A 837 -82.40 -69.12 -72.06
C GLN A 837 -83.71 -68.88 -71.30
N GLY A 838 -84.34 -67.70 -71.44
CA GLY A 838 -85.67 -67.39 -70.88
C GLY A 838 -85.70 -67.15 -69.37
N ILE A 839 -84.58 -66.80 -68.74
CA ILE A 839 -84.46 -66.60 -67.29
C ILE A 839 -83.78 -65.24 -67.05
N GLU A 840 -84.52 -64.22 -66.61
CA GLU A 840 -84.00 -62.88 -66.32
C GLU A 840 -83.80 -62.72 -64.79
N GLY A 841 -82.60 -62.33 -64.33
CA GLY A 841 -82.36 -61.94 -62.93
C GLY A 841 -81.63 -62.93 -62.00
N TYR A 842 -81.16 -64.07 -62.50
CA TYR A 842 -80.46 -65.09 -61.70
C TYR A 842 -79.08 -64.60 -61.19
N PHE A 843 -78.26 -63.97 -62.06
CA PHE A 843 -76.90 -63.53 -61.69
C PHE A 843 -76.86 -62.48 -60.57
N SER A 844 -77.75 -61.49 -60.61
CA SER A 844 -77.81 -60.40 -59.60
C SER A 844 -78.12 -60.89 -58.18
N THR A 845 -78.79 -62.03 -58.07
CA THR A 845 -79.21 -62.60 -56.79
C THR A 845 -78.08 -63.42 -56.15
N GLN A 846 -77.21 -64.02 -56.96
CA GLN A 846 -76.05 -64.80 -56.50
C GLN A 846 -74.88 -63.90 -56.06
N GLU A 847 -74.59 -62.81 -56.78
CA GLU A 847 -73.55 -61.83 -56.41
C GLU A 847 -73.79 -61.20 -55.02
N ARG A 848 -75.06 -60.97 -54.67
CA ARG A 848 -75.43 -60.37 -53.39
C ARG A 848 -75.27 -61.32 -52.19
N LEU A 849 -75.31 -62.63 -52.43
CA LEU A 849 -75.15 -63.66 -51.39
C LEU A 849 -73.67 -63.93 -51.07
N GLU A 850 -72.77 -63.84 -52.05
CA GLU A 850 -71.32 -63.99 -51.82
C GLU A 850 -70.71 -62.78 -51.09
N GLN A 851 -71.14 -61.56 -51.40
CA GLN A 851 -70.66 -60.34 -50.72
C GLN A 851 -71.05 -60.28 -49.22
N LEU A 852 -72.17 -60.89 -48.82
CA LEU A 852 -72.61 -60.94 -47.42
C LEU A 852 -71.84 -61.99 -46.59
N SER A 853 -71.25 -63.00 -47.23
CA SER A 853 -70.45 -64.05 -46.58
C SER A 853 -69.04 -63.55 -46.24
N THR A 854 -68.40 -62.83 -47.14
CA THR A 854 -67.01 -62.34 -46.98
C THR A 854 -66.90 -61.22 -45.96
N MET A 855 -67.87 -60.30 -45.89
CA MET A 855 -67.87 -59.20 -44.92
C MET A 855 -68.02 -59.66 -43.46
N LYS A 856 -68.68 -60.80 -43.19
CA LYS A 856 -68.89 -61.29 -41.82
C LYS A 856 -67.64 -61.95 -41.23
N MET A 857 -66.83 -62.60 -42.08
CA MET A 857 -65.64 -63.34 -41.64
C MET A 857 -64.47 -62.40 -41.27
N GLU A 858 -64.32 -61.27 -41.96
CA GLU A 858 -63.30 -60.25 -41.66
C GLU A 858 -63.58 -59.48 -40.36
N GLN A 859 -64.85 -59.37 -39.93
CA GLN A 859 -65.23 -58.57 -38.77
C GLN A 859 -65.04 -59.30 -37.41
N ASP A 860 -65.03 -60.63 -37.40
CA ASP A 860 -64.86 -61.45 -36.19
C ASP A 860 -63.37 -61.70 -35.85
N GLU A 861 -62.44 -61.67 -36.83
CA GLU A 861 -61.00 -61.86 -36.59
C GLU A 861 -60.31 -60.62 -35.98
N LEU A 862 -60.80 -59.41 -36.30
CA LEU A 862 -60.25 -58.15 -35.81
C LEU A 862 -60.61 -57.82 -34.35
N LYS A 863 -61.71 -58.39 -33.82
CA LYS A 863 -62.16 -58.11 -32.43
C LYS A 863 -61.47 -58.99 -31.37
N GLY A 864 -61.03 -60.19 -31.72
CA GLY A 864 -60.39 -61.13 -30.77
C GLY A 864 -58.94 -60.81 -30.43
N LYS A 865 -58.16 -60.26 -31.37
CA LYS A 865 -56.72 -60.01 -31.19
C LYS A 865 -56.41 -58.70 -30.43
N SER A 866 -57.35 -57.77 -30.33
CA SER A 866 -57.12 -56.43 -29.74
C SER A 866 -57.40 -56.35 -28.22
N LEU A 867 -58.18 -57.27 -27.65
CA LEU A 867 -58.66 -57.19 -26.26
C LEU A 867 -57.67 -57.79 -25.23
N ASP A 868 -56.88 -58.80 -25.63
CA ASP A 868 -55.90 -59.46 -24.75
C ASP A 868 -54.56 -58.70 -24.65
N GLU A 869 -54.14 -57.99 -25.71
CA GLU A 869 -52.92 -57.17 -25.71
C GLU A 869 -53.06 -55.93 -24.82
N ILE A 870 -54.23 -55.27 -24.86
CA ILE A 870 -54.50 -54.07 -24.05
C ILE A 870 -54.53 -54.40 -22.56
N THR A 871 -55.09 -55.55 -22.18
CA THR A 871 -55.21 -55.97 -20.77
C THR A 871 -53.84 -56.29 -20.16
N ASN A 872 -52.92 -56.89 -20.93
CA ASN A 872 -51.56 -57.16 -20.47
C ASN A 872 -50.67 -55.90 -20.42
N LEU A 873 -50.86 -54.96 -21.34
CA LEU A 873 -50.15 -53.68 -21.32
C LEU A 873 -50.50 -52.85 -20.08
N ILE A 874 -51.78 -52.82 -19.71
CA ILE A 874 -52.27 -52.08 -18.52
C ILE A 874 -51.70 -52.67 -17.22
N LYS A 875 -51.61 -54.00 -17.09
CA LYS A 875 -50.98 -54.64 -15.91
C LYS A 875 -49.49 -54.32 -15.80
N THR A 876 -48.78 -54.32 -16.92
CA THR A 876 -47.34 -54.02 -16.97
C THR A 876 -47.05 -52.53 -16.69
N LEU A 877 -47.92 -51.64 -17.16
CA LEU A 877 -47.86 -50.21 -16.87
C LEU A 877 -48.09 -49.92 -15.39
N ASN A 878 -49.11 -50.51 -14.77
CA ASN A 878 -49.42 -50.25 -13.35
C ASN A 878 -48.33 -50.75 -12.39
N THR A 879 -47.69 -51.87 -12.71
CA THR A 879 -46.54 -52.37 -11.91
C THR A 879 -45.31 -51.49 -12.07
N ARG A 880 -44.99 -51.04 -13.30
CA ARG A 880 -43.88 -50.09 -13.52
C ARG A 880 -44.11 -48.72 -12.88
N ILE A 881 -45.34 -48.21 -12.93
CA ILE A 881 -45.70 -46.93 -12.31
C ILE A 881 -45.52 -47.01 -10.80
N SER A 882 -45.94 -48.11 -10.16
CA SER A 882 -45.78 -48.28 -8.70
C SER A 882 -44.31 -48.39 -8.28
N SER A 883 -43.48 -49.12 -9.04
CA SER A 883 -42.03 -49.23 -8.79
C SER A 883 -41.32 -47.88 -8.95
N LYS A 884 -41.61 -47.12 -10.02
CA LYS A 884 -41.00 -45.80 -10.24
C LYS A 884 -41.45 -44.77 -9.21
N LYS A 885 -42.68 -44.86 -8.69
CA LYS A 885 -43.18 -43.98 -7.64
C LYS A 885 -42.44 -44.20 -6.31
N ALA A 886 -42.13 -45.47 -5.96
CA ALA A 886 -41.34 -45.80 -4.77
C ALA A 886 -39.88 -45.32 -4.87
N GLU A 887 -39.26 -45.35 -6.06
CA GLU A 887 -37.92 -44.79 -6.30
C GLU A 887 -37.90 -43.25 -6.26
N LEU A 888 -38.99 -42.59 -6.67
CA LEU A 888 -39.09 -41.12 -6.75
C LEU A 888 -39.40 -40.43 -5.42
N ASP A 889 -40.09 -41.10 -4.49
CA ASP A 889 -40.48 -40.53 -3.19
C ASP A 889 -39.32 -39.97 -2.33
N PRO A 890 -38.16 -40.65 -2.17
CA PRO A 890 -37.02 -40.08 -1.43
C PRO A 890 -36.41 -38.85 -2.14
N ILE A 891 -36.30 -38.88 -3.48
CA ILE A 891 -35.81 -37.75 -4.27
C ILE A 891 -36.79 -36.56 -4.16
N LEU A 892 -38.10 -36.82 -4.12
CA LEU A 892 -39.11 -35.78 -3.95
C LEU A 892 -39.04 -35.10 -2.57
N LYS A 893 -38.64 -35.84 -1.52
CA LYS A 893 -38.41 -35.31 -0.17
C LYS A 893 -37.21 -34.36 -0.10
N GLU A 894 -36.15 -34.62 -0.85
CA GLU A 894 -34.98 -33.73 -0.95
C GLU A 894 -35.22 -32.53 -1.90
N VAL A 895 -35.94 -32.73 -2.99
CA VAL A 895 -36.17 -31.70 -4.02
C VAL A 895 -37.19 -30.65 -3.57
N LYS A 896 -38.18 -30.99 -2.74
CA LYS A 896 -39.18 -30.03 -2.24
C LYS A 896 -38.58 -28.83 -1.50
N PRO A 897 -37.72 -28.99 -0.47
CA PRO A 897 -37.10 -27.84 0.21
C PRO A 897 -36.14 -27.07 -0.71
N LEU A 898 -35.41 -27.75 -1.61
CA LEU A 898 -34.54 -27.09 -2.58
C LEU A 898 -35.33 -26.21 -3.58
N ARG A 899 -36.51 -26.68 -4.04
CA ARG A 899 -37.40 -25.87 -4.88
C ARG A 899 -37.93 -24.64 -4.14
N ALA A 900 -38.26 -24.77 -2.85
CA ALA A 900 -38.67 -23.63 -2.03
C ALA A 900 -37.53 -22.60 -1.90
N LYS A 901 -36.29 -23.06 -1.66
CA LYS A 901 -35.11 -22.19 -1.57
C LYS A 901 -34.77 -21.51 -2.91
N VAL A 902 -34.93 -22.20 -4.03
CA VAL A 902 -34.78 -21.61 -5.38
C VAL A 902 -35.87 -20.57 -5.66
N GLN A 903 -37.10 -20.81 -5.21
CA GLN A 903 -38.20 -19.84 -5.35
C GLN A 903 -37.92 -18.56 -4.56
N GLU A 904 -37.44 -18.70 -3.32
CA GLU A 904 -37.06 -17.58 -2.45
C GLU A 904 -35.89 -16.78 -3.04
N LEU A 905 -34.82 -17.46 -3.47
CA LEU A 905 -33.68 -16.81 -4.14
C LEU A 905 -34.07 -16.12 -5.46
N ARG A 906 -34.99 -16.70 -6.23
CA ARG A 906 -35.54 -16.04 -7.44
C ARG A 906 -36.32 -14.79 -7.09
N SER A 907 -37.11 -14.83 -6.03
CA SER A 907 -37.85 -13.65 -5.56
C SER A 907 -36.91 -12.54 -5.11
N GLU A 908 -35.83 -12.88 -4.40
CA GLU A 908 -34.82 -11.91 -3.98
C GLU A 908 -34.03 -11.35 -5.18
N TYR A 909 -33.68 -12.21 -6.15
CA TYR A 909 -33.02 -11.82 -7.39
C TYR A 909 -33.89 -10.85 -8.20
N GLU A 910 -35.17 -11.15 -8.43
CA GLU A 910 -36.07 -10.26 -9.18
C GLU A 910 -36.27 -8.92 -8.45
N ALA A 911 -36.33 -8.93 -7.11
CA ALA A 911 -36.41 -7.70 -6.33
C ALA A 911 -35.13 -6.84 -6.47
N LYS A 912 -33.94 -7.45 -6.43
CA LYS A 912 -32.66 -6.73 -6.63
C LYS A 912 -32.49 -6.27 -8.08
N LYS A 913 -32.88 -7.10 -9.05
CA LYS A 913 -32.86 -6.77 -10.48
C LYS A 913 -33.77 -5.58 -10.79
N THR A 914 -34.98 -5.55 -10.25
CA THR A 914 -35.90 -4.41 -10.42
C THR A 914 -35.30 -3.12 -9.89
N LYS A 915 -34.62 -3.16 -8.73
CA LYS A 915 -33.90 -1.99 -8.19
C LYS A 915 -32.73 -1.57 -9.08
N TYR A 916 -31.96 -2.53 -9.60
CA TYR A 916 -30.86 -2.27 -10.52
C TYR A 916 -31.36 -1.65 -11.83
N ASP A 917 -32.40 -2.19 -12.44
CA ASP A 917 -32.97 -1.70 -13.70
C ASP A 917 -33.51 -0.28 -13.55
N ALA A 918 -34.16 0.03 -12.42
CA ALA A 918 -34.61 1.39 -12.10
C ALA A 918 -33.44 2.38 -11.94
N LEU A 919 -32.36 1.96 -11.26
CA LEU A 919 -31.16 2.78 -11.09
C LEU A 919 -30.43 2.99 -12.41
N ASN A 920 -30.33 1.95 -13.24
CA ASN A 920 -29.71 1.99 -14.55
C ASN A 920 -30.47 2.92 -15.50
N ALA A 921 -31.81 2.88 -15.51
CA ALA A 921 -32.63 3.78 -16.31
C ALA A 921 -32.41 5.26 -15.94
N ASN A 922 -32.28 5.57 -14.64
CA ASN A 922 -31.98 6.93 -14.17
C ASN A 922 -30.59 7.40 -14.64
N PHE A 923 -29.58 6.53 -14.56
CA PHE A 923 -28.24 6.85 -15.05
C PHE A 923 -28.19 7.00 -16.58
N GLU A 924 -28.94 6.18 -17.30
CA GLU A 924 -28.98 6.22 -18.77
C GLU A 924 -29.67 7.50 -19.27
N SER A 925 -30.72 7.95 -18.58
CA SER A 925 -31.34 9.26 -18.81
C SER A 925 -30.36 10.41 -18.53
N SER A 926 -29.68 10.38 -17.38
CA SER A 926 -28.69 11.41 -17.00
C SER A 926 -27.50 11.44 -17.95
N ARG A 927 -27.06 10.28 -18.44
CA ARG A 927 -26.00 10.16 -19.46
C ARG A 927 -26.46 10.79 -20.76
N SER A 928 -27.69 10.52 -21.20
CA SER A 928 -28.20 11.09 -22.45
C SER A 928 -28.33 12.61 -22.40
N THR A 929 -28.71 13.20 -21.26
CA THR A 929 -28.75 14.66 -21.10
C THR A 929 -27.35 15.27 -21.13
N LEU A 930 -26.41 14.67 -20.40
CA LEU A 930 -25.00 15.09 -20.40
C LEU A 930 -24.36 14.98 -21.79
N GLU A 931 -24.62 13.90 -22.53
CA GLU A 931 -24.13 13.75 -23.91
C GLU A 931 -24.69 14.82 -24.84
N SER A 932 -25.95 15.24 -24.65
CA SER A 932 -26.55 16.33 -25.42
C SER A 932 -25.93 17.68 -25.08
N GLU A 933 -25.67 17.95 -23.80
CA GLU A 933 -25.00 19.19 -23.35
C GLU A 933 -23.56 19.27 -23.86
N VAL A 934 -22.82 18.16 -23.77
CA VAL A 934 -21.44 18.06 -24.28
C VAL A 934 -21.41 18.29 -25.79
N ARG A 935 -22.35 17.74 -26.56
CA ARG A 935 -22.48 18.05 -28.00
C ARG A 935 -22.73 19.54 -28.23
N GLY A 936 -23.63 20.15 -27.46
CA GLY A 936 -23.87 21.59 -27.53
C GLY A 936 -22.60 22.41 -27.29
N PHE A 937 -21.81 22.06 -26.27
CA PHE A 937 -20.53 22.72 -26.00
C PHE A 937 -19.49 22.52 -27.10
N TYR A 938 -19.43 21.34 -27.73
CA TYR A 938 -18.54 21.11 -28.88
C TYR A 938 -18.93 21.98 -30.08
N ASP A 939 -20.22 22.10 -30.37
CA ASP A 939 -20.73 22.94 -31.46
C ASP A 939 -20.42 24.42 -31.19
N GLU A 940 -20.62 24.89 -29.95
CA GLU A 940 -20.24 26.25 -29.54
C GLU A 940 -18.73 26.48 -29.64
N GLN A 941 -17.91 25.55 -29.17
CA GLN A 941 -16.45 25.64 -29.28
C GLN A 941 -16.03 25.75 -30.74
N TYR A 942 -16.58 24.90 -31.62
CA TYR A 942 -16.27 24.93 -33.05
C TYR A 942 -16.65 26.28 -33.68
N ALA A 943 -17.82 26.81 -33.32
CA ALA A 943 -18.27 28.12 -33.80
C ALA A 943 -17.32 29.25 -33.34
N GLN A 944 -16.86 29.23 -32.08
CA GLN A 944 -15.92 30.23 -31.56
C GLN A 944 -14.52 30.09 -32.17
N GLU A 945 -14.00 28.87 -32.35
CA GLU A 945 -12.71 28.62 -33.00
C GLU A 945 -12.71 29.12 -34.45
N SER A 946 -13.78 28.83 -35.21
CA SER A 946 -13.96 29.36 -36.55
C SER A 946 -13.94 30.90 -36.59
N ARG A 947 -14.67 31.53 -35.66
CA ARG A 947 -14.70 32.99 -35.51
C ARG A 947 -13.32 33.56 -35.15
N PHE A 948 -12.59 32.91 -34.24
CA PHE A 948 -11.23 33.31 -33.86
C PHE A 948 -10.29 33.25 -35.07
N HIS A 949 -10.31 32.16 -35.84
CA HIS A 949 -9.45 32.04 -37.03
C HIS A 949 -9.77 33.08 -38.09
N THR A 950 -11.04 33.41 -38.29
CA THR A 950 -11.46 34.47 -39.22
C THR A 950 -10.96 35.84 -38.75
N LEU A 951 -11.15 36.16 -37.47
CA LEU A 951 -10.67 37.43 -36.89
C LEU A 951 -9.15 37.54 -36.95
N ARG A 952 -8.43 36.45 -36.65
CA ARG A 952 -6.96 36.41 -36.73
C ARG A 952 -6.47 36.63 -38.16
N ALA A 953 -7.13 36.03 -39.15
CA ALA A 953 -6.81 36.26 -40.55
C ALA A 953 -7.05 37.73 -40.94
N GLN A 954 -8.17 38.32 -40.51
CA GLN A 954 -8.45 39.75 -40.72
C GLN A 954 -7.40 40.65 -40.07
N MET A 955 -6.99 40.36 -38.82
CA MET A 955 -5.93 41.11 -38.14
C MET A 955 -4.59 41.05 -38.89
N LEU A 956 -4.21 39.88 -39.41
CA LEU A 956 -2.98 39.74 -40.20
C LEU A 956 -3.06 40.54 -41.51
N ILE A 957 -4.20 40.50 -42.20
CA ILE A 957 -4.43 41.31 -43.41
C ILE A 957 -4.29 42.80 -43.08
N HIS A 958 -4.93 43.27 -42.01
CA HIS A 958 -4.85 44.67 -41.60
C HIS A 958 -3.45 45.07 -41.14
N ALA A 959 -2.70 44.19 -40.47
CA ALA A 959 -1.31 44.46 -40.11
C ALA A 959 -0.41 44.62 -41.35
N VAL A 960 -0.60 43.78 -42.38
CA VAL A 960 0.10 43.92 -43.66
C VAL A 960 -0.31 45.21 -44.38
N GLN A 961 -1.60 45.57 -44.38
CA GLN A 961 -2.08 46.82 -44.96
C GLN A 961 -1.49 48.04 -44.23
N LEU A 962 -1.45 48.02 -42.90
CA LEU A 962 -0.86 49.08 -42.09
C LEU A 962 0.64 49.21 -42.35
N LYS A 963 1.36 48.08 -42.45
CA LYS A 963 2.78 48.09 -42.81
C LYS A 963 2.99 48.69 -44.20
N ARG A 964 2.20 48.28 -45.21
CA ARG A 964 2.25 48.86 -46.55
C ARG A 964 1.98 50.37 -46.54
N ALA A 965 1.00 50.82 -45.78
CA ALA A 965 0.69 52.24 -45.63
C ALA A 965 1.85 53.02 -44.98
N ASN A 966 2.46 52.47 -43.92
CA ASN A 966 3.63 53.06 -43.27
C ASN A 966 4.87 53.08 -44.17
N ASP A 967 5.12 52.00 -44.92
CA ASP A 967 6.22 51.90 -45.88
C ASP A 967 6.02 52.92 -47.04
N GLU A 968 4.78 53.10 -47.51
CA GLU A 968 4.43 54.11 -48.52
C GLU A 968 4.57 55.53 -47.97
N GLN A 969 4.10 55.80 -46.74
CA GLN A 969 4.29 57.08 -46.06
C GLN A 969 5.78 57.41 -45.87
N SER A 970 6.59 56.42 -45.50
CA SER A 970 8.04 56.56 -45.35
C SER A 970 8.73 56.84 -46.68
N SER A 971 8.31 56.16 -47.75
CA SER A 971 8.83 56.39 -49.11
C SER A 971 8.42 57.74 -49.68
N TYR A 972 7.22 58.24 -49.34
CA TYR A 972 6.74 59.57 -49.72
C TYR A 972 7.50 60.71 -49.00
N MET A 973 7.91 60.48 -47.75
CA MET A 973 8.65 61.47 -46.94
C MET A 973 10.17 61.45 -47.17
N SER A 974 10.70 60.41 -47.82
CA SER A 974 12.12 60.27 -48.16
C SER A 974 12.52 61.23 -49.29
N LYS A 975 13.62 61.97 -49.10
CA LYS A 975 14.23 62.81 -50.16
C LYS A 975 15.13 62.01 -51.13
N ASP A 976 15.27 60.71 -50.91
CA ASP A 976 16.19 59.85 -51.64
C ASP A 976 15.50 59.24 -52.87
N LYS A 977 15.94 59.60 -54.09
CA LYS A 977 15.28 59.25 -55.37
C LYS A 977 15.30 57.76 -55.74
N ALA A 978 15.87 56.89 -54.90
CA ALA A 978 16.05 55.48 -55.19
C ALA A 978 14.79 54.63 -54.97
N THR A 979 13.87 55.05 -54.09
CA THR A 979 12.64 54.31 -53.77
C THR A 979 11.40 55.07 -54.24
N LYS A 980 10.86 54.67 -55.40
CA LYS A 980 9.63 55.29 -55.94
C LYS A 980 8.41 54.78 -55.18
N SER A 981 7.49 55.69 -54.83
CA SER A 981 6.24 55.30 -54.15
C SER A 981 5.37 54.42 -55.05
N THR A 982 4.53 53.56 -54.45
CA THR A 982 3.64 52.66 -55.19
C THR A 982 2.67 53.45 -56.08
N ARG A 983 2.22 54.63 -55.61
CA ARG A 983 1.47 55.61 -56.41
C ARG A 983 2.19 56.07 -57.68
N GLU A 984 3.48 56.40 -57.62
CA GLU A 984 4.25 56.81 -58.80
C GLU A 984 4.39 55.68 -59.81
N LEU A 985 4.59 54.45 -59.32
CA LEU A 985 4.70 53.26 -60.17
C LEU A 985 3.38 52.97 -60.89
N LEU A 986 2.25 53.04 -60.16
CA LEU A 986 0.92 52.85 -60.71
C LEU A 986 0.53 53.96 -61.68
N ASN A 987 0.83 55.22 -61.39
CA ASN A 987 0.58 56.33 -62.32
C ASN A 987 1.38 56.19 -63.62
N LYS A 988 2.62 55.72 -63.54
CA LYS A 988 3.41 55.40 -64.73
C LYS A 988 2.77 54.27 -65.53
N GLN A 989 2.33 53.19 -64.86
CA GLN A 989 1.63 52.09 -65.52
C GLN A 989 0.32 52.55 -66.17
N ILE A 990 -0.47 53.41 -65.51
CA ILE A 990 -1.69 54.00 -66.07
C ILE A 990 -1.36 54.79 -67.34
N SER A 991 -0.34 55.65 -67.30
CA SER A 991 0.12 56.40 -68.49
C SER A 991 0.55 55.46 -69.62
N ASP A 992 1.29 54.38 -69.31
CA ASP A 992 1.70 53.39 -70.31
C ASP A 992 0.49 52.65 -70.91
N TYR A 993 -0.52 52.34 -70.09
CA TYR A 993 -1.76 51.72 -70.54
C TYR A 993 -2.62 52.66 -71.39
N GLU A 994 -2.72 53.94 -71.05
CA GLU A 994 -3.44 54.94 -71.84
C GLU A 994 -2.85 55.08 -73.25
N VAL A 995 -1.50 55.09 -73.35
CA VAL A 995 -0.80 55.08 -74.64
C VAL A 995 -1.13 53.82 -75.45
N ARG A 996 -1.13 52.65 -74.81
CA ARG A 996 -1.49 51.37 -75.46
C ARG A 996 -2.95 51.34 -75.91
N ILE A 997 -3.87 51.86 -75.10
CA ILE A 997 -5.30 51.96 -75.43
C ILE A 997 -5.49 52.85 -76.66
N LYS A 998 -4.80 53.99 -76.73
CA LYS A 998 -4.84 54.88 -77.90
C LYS A 998 -4.34 54.15 -79.16
N ALA A 999 -3.19 53.50 -79.09
CA ALA A 999 -2.63 52.72 -80.20
C ALA A 999 -3.56 51.59 -80.67
N ASN A 1000 -4.23 50.90 -79.74
CA ASN A 1000 -5.17 49.84 -80.07
C ASN A 1000 -6.47 50.38 -80.69
N ARG A 1001 -6.96 51.56 -80.26
CA ARG A 1001 -8.12 52.22 -80.90
C ARG A 1001 -7.81 52.62 -82.34
N ASP A 1002 -6.62 53.14 -82.59
CA ASP A 1002 -6.18 53.50 -83.95
C ASP A 1002 -6.10 52.26 -84.85
N ARG A 1003 -5.56 51.15 -84.34
CA ARG A 1003 -5.58 49.85 -85.05
C ARG A 1003 -7.00 49.35 -85.30
N GLN A 1004 -7.88 49.41 -84.32
CA GLN A 1004 -9.27 48.96 -84.46
C GLN A 1004 -10.02 49.75 -85.53
N LYS A 1005 -9.76 51.07 -85.63
CA LYS A 1005 -10.35 51.91 -86.69
C LYS A 1005 -9.87 51.46 -88.07
N ALA A 1006 -8.56 51.26 -88.24
CA ALA A 1006 -8.00 50.74 -89.49
C ALA A 1006 -8.56 49.36 -89.88
N THR A 1007 -8.76 48.45 -88.91
CA THR A 1007 -9.34 47.13 -89.18
C THR A 1007 -10.83 47.21 -89.55
N LYS A 1008 -11.60 48.12 -88.94
CA LYS A 1008 -13.01 48.33 -89.30
C LYS A 1008 -13.17 48.81 -90.74
N ASP A 1009 -12.33 49.73 -91.18
CA ASP A 1009 -12.38 50.25 -92.55
C ASP A 1009 -12.09 49.14 -93.57
N VAL A 1010 -11.06 48.31 -93.33
CA VAL A 1010 -10.76 47.13 -94.17
C VAL A 1010 -11.88 46.08 -94.14
N HIS A 1011 -12.51 45.86 -92.98
CA HIS A 1011 -13.59 44.89 -92.84
C HIS A 1011 -14.84 45.28 -93.64
N ILE A 1012 -15.20 46.58 -93.67
CA ILE A 1012 -16.38 47.04 -94.43
C ILE A 1012 -16.22 46.74 -95.92
N ASP A 1013 -15.04 47.00 -96.48
CA ASP A 1013 -14.76 46.74 -97.90
C ASP A 1013 -14.71 45.23 -98.19
N GLY A 1014 -14.05 44.45 -97.34
CA GLY A 1014 -14.02 42.99 -97.46
C GLY A 1014 -15.41 42.35 -97.36
N THR A 1015 -16.29 42.89 -96.53
CA THR A 1015 -17.67 42.37 -96.35
C THR A 1015 -18.55 42.67 -97.56
N LYS A 1016 -18.41 43.86 -98.18
CA LYS A 1016 -19.07 44.18 -99.45
C LYS A 1016 -18.60 43.25 -100.58
N GLN A 1017 -17.30 43.02 -100.67
CA GLN A 1017 -16.72 42.12 -101.66
C GLN A 1017 -17.22 40.68 -101.49
N MET A 1018 -17.28 40.18 -100.25
CA MET A 1018 -17.85 38.87 -99.91
C MET A 1018 -19.34 38.75 -100.27
N LYS A 1019 -20.12 39.83 -100.11
CA LYS A 1019 -21.53 39.85 -100.53
C LYS A 1019 -21.66 39.74 -102.04
N TYR A 1020 -20.87 40.50 -102.80
CA TYR A 1020 -20.87 40.41 -104.27
C TYR A 1020 -20.51 39.01 -104.76
N TRP A 1021 -19.53 38.35 -104.14
CA TRP A 1021 -19.19 36.96 -104.47
C TRP A 1021 -20.32 35.97 -104.14
N ARG A 1022 -21.00 36.13 -103.00
CA ARG A 1022 -22.15 35.30 -102.64
C ARG A 1022 -23.35 35.50 -103.56
N ASP A 1023 -23.63 36.73 -103.96
CA ASP A 1023 -24.73 37.04 -104.89
C ASP A 1023 -24.43 36.45 -106.28
N LEU A 1024 -23.17 36.50 -106.74
CA LEU A 1024 -22.71 35.84 -107.97
C LEU A 1024 -22.87 34.31 -107.88
N LEU A 1025 -22.45 33.71 -106.77
CA LEU A 1025 -22.57 32.27 -106.54
C LEU A 1025 -24.03 31.82 -106.55
N ARG A 1026 -24.91 32.58 -105.89
CA ARG A 1026 -26.36 32.31 -105.86
C ARG A 1026 -27.00 32.45 -107.24
N MET A 1027 -26.53 33.39 -108.06
CA MET A 1027 -26.96 33.50 -109.46
C MET A 1027 -26.54 32.28 -110.27
N MET A 1028 -25.31 31.78 -110.07
CA MET A 1028 -24.81 30.56 -110.72
C MET A 1028 -25.62 29.33 -110.29
N GLU A 1029 -25.91 29.18 -108.99
CA GLU A 1029 -26.73 28.09 -108.45
C GLU A 1029 -28.17 28.13 -108.95
N LEU A 1030 -28.78 29.32 -109.06
CA LEU A 1030 -30.13 29.47 -109.65
C LEU A 1030 -30.15 29.11 -111.14
N LYS A 1031 -29.13 29.50 -111.89
CA LYS A 1031 -28.97 29.08 -113.29
C LYS A 1031 -28.79 27.56 -113.41
N GLN A 1032 -28.04 26.95 -112.49
CA GLN A 1032 -27.86 25.51 -112.44
C GLN A 1032 -29.19 24.78 -112.15
N LYS A 1033 -29.96 25.25 -111.16
CA LYS A 1033 -31.28 24.67 -110.82
C LYS A 1033 -32.30 24.79 -111.96
N LEU A 1034 -32.30 25.92 -112.67
CA LEU A 1034 -33.15 26.09 -113.87
C LEU A 1034 -32.76 25.16 -115.03
N ALA A 1035 -31.49 24.75 -115.12
CA ALA A 1035 -31.01 23.85 -116.16
C ALA A 1035 -31.28 22.36 -115.85
N THR A 1036 -31.47 21.99 -114.57
CA THR A 1036 -31.65 20.59 -114.15
C THR A 1036 -33.11 20.15 -113.98
N GLY A 1037 -34.10 21.02 -114.22
CA GLY A 1037 -35.52 20.64 -114.34
C GLY A 1037 -36.23 20.19 -113.05
N ASP A 1038 -35.58 20.29 -111.89
CA ASP A 1038 -36.21 20.11 -110.58
C ASP A 1038 -36.74 21.47 -110.08
N SER A 1039 -38.04 21.71 -110.29
CA SER A 1039 -38.77 22.85 -109.70
C SER A 1039 -39.04 22.62 -108.22
#